data_AF-A0A9P1MNB3-F1
#
_entry.id   AF-A0A9P1MNB3-F1
#
_cell.length_a   1.000
_cell.length_b   1.000
_cell.length_c   1.000
_cell.angle_alpha   90.00
_cell.angle_beta   90.00
_cell.angle_gamma   90.00
#
_symmetry.space_group_name_H-M   'P 1'
#
loop_
_entity.id
_entity.type
_entity.pdbx_description
1 polymer ?
#
loop_
_entity_poly.entity_id
_entity_poly.type
_entity_poly.pdbx_seq_one_letter_code
_entity_poly.pdbx_strand_id
1 'polypeptide(L)'
;MTPTRTAFVSILLIQICFSEIIPRELLFSDAKYTSVSLSPDGRHLGYISVDDNGVKNVFVKCINCKSERQVTFEKQDAVLSYSWTALPDIIIYTQDNEGDENTRLYKKNISSEAVARDKSKRVVISEQPRVKASIMANNQIDPFVIIGLNDENPAYHNVYLFDLNTNQLRLLMRNNRFPMFVIDNSLRIRLASEELPNGDIMYYKPSRKYDGRLLTSDKEDWTQYLLVPVEDKPTTAPISFDQSNENMFWMWGEASDLGTLVKFPFEKPDQQEVLYQCTRAQIGHILFHPTDRTLLAVSEVYHKPELLVSNETVIDDLQYLVNLRPHGSLQILSLSQDMNTWLVTYMSSDRPFEVFVYRRWVKTAELLFNTHPQLEKFKMNRQIGFDFKTRDDLVLQAYLSLPTGAPLKMMQDVPVADKGYAELGMIPEKPQKMVILVHGGPKARDIYGFSPLNAWLTSRGYAVLQVNFRGSTGFGKRLTNAGNGEWGRKMHYDILDALEFTIAKGIANRSEVAIMGGSYGGYETLVALTFTPDAFACGIDIVGPSNLVSLMEAVPPYWRGFYQDLVKMLGADITSEEGKESLISRSPLFYADQVKKPIMIMQGANDPRVKQAESDQFVKALKTNNIPVTYVLYPDEGHGFRKSKNQLAKCGFIEHFLSQCLGGAYEPFHVGQYNSTAILKSDGYAPKPLSTTLTPTTVPVFYRPLLNRFQVQQPRPTNVVFRPINAFAHPIFPQHG
;
A
#
# COMPACT_ATOMS: atom_id res chain seq x y z
N MET A 1 -30.24 15.96 74.70
CA MET A 1 -29.05 16.24 73.87
C MET A 1 -28.93 15.14 72.84
N THR A 2 -29.27 15.47 71.60
CA THR A 2 -29.29 14.59 70.42
C THR A 2 -27.90 14.53 69.78
N PRO A 3 -27.41 13.36 69.30
CA PRO A 3 -26.24 13.31 68.45
C PRO A 3 -26.67 13.41 66.98
N THR A 4 -26.17 14.44 66.31
CA THR A 4 -26.29 14.68 64.87
C THR A 4 -25.53 13.61 64.07
N ARG A 5 -26.24 12.92 63.16
CA ARG A 5 -25.66 12.10 62.10
C ARG A 5 -25.21 13.01 60.96
N THR A 6 -23.93 12.98 60.62
CA THR A 6 -23.39 13.60 59.40
C THR A 6 -23.29 12.52 58.32
N ALA A 7 -24.10 12.64 57.26
CA ALA A 7 -24.05 11.76 56.11
C ALA A 7 -22.92 12.20 55.17
N PHE A 8 -21.95 11.31 54.91
CA PHE A 8 -20.99 11.49 53.82
C PHE A 8 -21.65 11.06 52.51
N VAL A 9 -21.88 12.03 51.62
CA VAL A 9 -22.25 11.78 50.23
C VAL A 9 -20.95 11.56 49.45
N SER A 10 -20.65 10.31 49.11
CA SER A 10 -19.57 9.99 48.17
C SER A 10 -20.01 10.36 46.77
N ILE A 11 -19.50 11.49 46.25
CA ILE A 11 -19.63 11.85 44.84
C ILE A 11 -18.69 10.94 44.05
N LEU A 12 -19.27 9.93 43.39
CA LEU A 12 -18.57 9.11 42.41
C LEU A 12 -18.31 9.99 41.17
N LEU A 13 -17.12 10.59 41.10
CA LEU A 13 -16.61 11.22 39.88
C LEU A 13 -16.42 10.11 38.83
N ILE A 14 -17.43 9.92 37.99
CA ILE A 14 -17.27 9.18 36.73
C ILE A 14 -16.31 10.03 35.88
N GLN A 15 -15.02 9.71 35.92
CA GLN A 15 -14.09 10.17 34.91
C GLN A 15 -14.52 9.54 33.59
N ILE A 16 -15.33 10.28 32.83
CA ILE A 16 -15.50 9.99 31.41
C ILE A 16 -14.13 10.29 30.78
N CYS A 17 -13.32 9.26 30.61
CA CYS A 17 -12.09 9.33 29.83
C CYS A 17 -12.49 9.57 28.38
N PHE A 18 -12.73 10.84 28.01
CA PHE A 18 -12.71 11.21 26.61
C PHE A 18 -11.26 11.04 26.15
N SER A 19 -11.02 10.08 25.25
CA SER A 19 -9.74 10.03 24.55
C SER A 19 -9.53 11.37 23.86
N GLU A 20 -8.42 12.03 24.16
CA GLU A 20 -8.07 13.30 23.52
C GLU A 20 -7.98 13.09 22.01
N ILE A 21 -8.65 13.94 21.24
CA ILE A 21 -8.56 13.91 19.78
C ILE A 21 -7.12 14.25 19.40
N ILE A 22 -6.50 13.42 18.56
CA ILE A 22 -5.17 13.74 18.02
C ILE A 22 -5.37 14.78 16.89
N PRO A 23 -4.75 15.97 16.97
CA PRO A 23 -4.89 17.02 15.96
C PRO A 23 -4.48 16.54 14.56
N ARG A 24 -5.22 16.94 13.53
CA ARG A 24 -4.91 16.59 12.12
C ARG A 24 -3.50 16.98 11.73
N GLU A 25 -3.06 18.17 12.14
CA GLU A 25 -1.72 18.70 11.85
C GLU A 25 -0.59 17.82 12.41
N LEU A 26 -0.79 17.13 13.54
CA LEU A 26 0.26 16.27 14.08
C LEU A 26 0.38 14.93 13.33
N LEU A 27 -0.68 14.51 12.62
CA LEU A 27 -0.75 13.23 11.92
C LEU A 27 -0.46 13.36 10.41
N PHE A 28 -0.82 14.49 9.81
CA PHE A 28 -0.85 14.65 8.35
C PHE A 28 -0.07 15.86 7.83
N SER A 29 0.51 16.68 8.70
CA SER A 29 1.54 17.61 8.24
C SER A 29 2.78 16.84 7.80
N ASP A 30 3.65 17.52 7.06
CA ASP A 30 4.86 16.90 6.56
C ASP A 30 5.76 16.42 7.71
N ALA A 31 6.11 15.14 7.67
CA ALA A 31 7.02 14.56 8.63
C ALA A 31 8.40 15.23 8.52
N LYS A 32 9.04 15.46 9.67
CA LYS A 32 10.37 16.09 9.70
C LYS A 32 11.43 15.27 8.95
N TYR A 33 11.25 13.95 8.88
CA TYR A 33 12.17 13.03 8.22
C TYR A 33 11.39 12.03 7.37
N THR A 34 11.65 12.02 6.06
CA THR A 34 11.15 11.02 5.10
C THR A 34 12.28 10.56 4.18
N SER A 35 12.13 9.42 3.50
CA SER A 35 13.15 8.88 2.57
C SER A 35 14.56 8.81 3.19
N VAL A 36 14.64 8.35 4.43
CA VAL A 36 15.88 8.34 5.22
C VAL A 36 16.83 7.25 4.69
N SER A 37 18.09 7.59 4.39
CA SER A 37 19.09 6.60 3.93
C SER A 37 20.53 7.01 4.25
N LEU A 38 21.43 6.02 4.36
CA LEU A 38 22.87 6.25 4.54
C LEU A 38 23.56 6.57 3.21
N SER A 39 24.57 7.44 3.26
CA SER A 39 25.58 7.51 2.21
C SER A 39 26.36 6.19 2.12
N PRO A 40 26.92 5.83 0.95
CA PRO A 40 27.65 4.59 0.76
C PRO A 40 28.80 4.37 1.77
N ASP A 41 29.47 5.45 2.16
CA ASP A 41 30.55 5.45 3.15
C ASP A 41 30.09 5.42 4.62
N GLY A 42 28.78 5.45 4.88
CA GLY A 42 28.18 5.45 6.21
C GLY A 42 28.45 6.70 7.05
N ARG A 43 28.95 7.79 6.46
CA ARG A 43 29.29 9.03 7.20
C ARG A 43 28.13 10.01 7.31
N HIS A 44 27.21 9.97 6.34
CA HIS A 44 26.11 10.90 6.22
C HIS A 44 24.76 10.18 6.18
N LEU A 45 23.78 10.86 6.74
CA LEU A 45 22.37 10.53 6.65
C LEU A 45 21.72 11.52 5.68
N GLY A 46 21.05 11.02 4.66
CA GLY A 46 20.17 11.79 3.79
C GLY A 46 18.72 11.63 4.24
N TYR A 47 17.90 12.65 4.02
CA TYR A 47 16.44 12.57 4.19
C TYR A 47 15.77 13.73 3.44
N ILE A 48 14.47 13.57 3.18
CA ILE A 48 13.61 14.63 2.67
C ILE A 48 12.87 15.27 3.85
N SER A 49 12.89 16.60 3.89
CA SER A 49 12.17 17.43 4.85
C SER A 49 11.63 18.68 4.17
N VAL A 50 10.73 19.38 4.85
CA VAL A 50 10.18 20.65 4.38
C VAL A 50 11.11 21.80 4.76
N ASP A 51 11.39 22.69 3.81
CA ASP A 51 12.16 23.90 4.05
C ASP A 51 11.31 25.05 4.62
N ASP A 52 11.94 26.20 4.88
CA ASP A 52 11.26 27.39 5.44
C ASP A 52 10.12 27.93 4.55
N ASN A 53 10.05 27.52 3.28
CA ASN A 53 9.00 27.92 2.34
C ASN A 53 7.88 26.89 2.21
N GLY A 54 7.92 25.79 2.96
CA GLY A 54 6.93 24.72 2.84
C GLY A 54 7.20 23.72 1.72
N VAL A 55 8.41 23.71 1.12
CA VAL A 55 8.75 22.86 -0.03
C VAL A 55 9.67 21.72 0.41
N LYS A 56 9.33 20.48 0.00
CA LYS A 56 10.14 19.30 0.31
C LYS A 56 11.45 19.33 -0.46
N ASN A 57 12.54 19.26 0.29
CA ASN A 57 13.92 19.27 -0.18
C ASN A 57 14.74 18.18 0.52
N VAL A 58 15.89 17.84 -0.05
CA VAL A 58 16.85 16.92 0.55
C VAL A 58 17.73 17.68 1.55
N PHE A 59 17.94 17.05 2.70
CA PHE A 59 18.83 17.49 3.76
C PHE A 59 19.84 16.38 4.03
N VAL A 60 21.03 16.79 4.48
CA VAL A 60 22.12 15.88 4.83
C VAL A 60 22.60 16.20 6.24
N LYS A 61 22.68 15.15 7.06
CA LYS A 61 23.18 15.21 8.43
C LYS A 61 24.39 14.31 8.59
N CYS A 62 25.41 14.83 9.25
CA CYS A 62 26.58 14.08 9.67
C CYS A 62 26.21 13.12 10.81
N ILE A 63 26.63 11.86 10.72
CA ILE A 63 26.28 10.86 11.73
C ILE A 63 27.14 11.01 13.00
N ASN A 64 28.38 11.45 12.84
CA ASN A 64 29.35 11.57 13.94
C ASN A 64 29.56 13.02 14.42
N CYS A 65 28.78 13.97 13.90
CA CYS A 65 28.92 15.38 14.24
C CYS A 65 27.57 16.12 14.15
N LYS A 66 27.51 17.34 14.67
CA LYS A 66 26.26 18.11 14.74
C LYS A 66 25.88 18.83 13.44
N SER A 67 26.64 18.63 12.36
CA SER A 67 26.40 19.31 11.09
C SER A 67 25.16 18.75 10.39
N GLU A 68 24.21 19.62 10.08
CA GLU A 68 22.98 19.34 9.34
C GLU A 68 22.74 20.49 8.36
N ARG A 69 22.40 20.19 7.11
CA ARG A 69 22.18 21.23 6.09
C ARG A 69 21.23 20.79 4.99
N GLN A 70 20.47 21.75 4.47
CA GLN A 70 19.72 21.61 3.23
C GLN A 70 20.68 21.50 2.04
N VAL A 71 20.40 20.61 1.08
CA VAL A 71 21.27 20.38 -0.08
C VAL A 71 20.59 20.51 -1.44
N THR A 72 19.26 20.47 -1.49
CA THR A 72 18.45 20.92 -2.65
C THR A 72 17.62 22.14 -2.25
N PHE A 73 17.27 22.99 -3.20
CA PHE A 73 16.63 24.29 -2.93
C PHE A 73 15.48 24.56 -3.91
N GLU A 74 14.63 23.54 -4.08
CA GLU A 74 13.43 23.59 -4.90
C GLU A 74 12.39 24.55 -4.27
N LYS A 75 11.69 25.30 -5.12
CA LYS A 75 10.78 26.39 -4.70
C LYS A 75 9.31 26.13 -4.97
N GLN A 76 8.99 25.20 -5.86
CA GLN A 76 7.62 24.94 -6.33
C GLN A 76 7.35 23.44 -6.27
N ASP A 77 8.09 22.68 -7.07
CA ASP A 77 7.93 21.23 -7.15
C ASP A 77 8.65 20.54 -5.99
N ALA A 78 7.92 19.77 -5.21
CA ALA A 78 8.46 18.99 -4.10
C ALA A 78 9.42 17.90 -4.61
N VAL A 79 10.56 17.72 -3.93
CA VAL A 79 11.39 16.52 -4.12
C VAL A 79 10.58 15.30 -3.63
N LEU A 80 10.41 14.32 -4.51
CA LEU A 80 9.64 13.10 -4.23
C LEU A 80 10.52 11.99 -3.65
N SER A 81 11.70 11.80 -4.22
CA SER A 81 12.71 10.84 -3.77
C SER A 81 14.11 11.30 -4.13
N TYR A 82 15.12 10.74 -3.48
CA TYR A 82 16.53 10.90 -3.87
C TYR A 82 17.29 9.59 -3.71
N SER A 83 18.46 9.50 -4.32
CA SER A 83 19.39 8.39 -4.20
C SER A 83 20.82 8.91 -4.12
N TRP A 84 21.61 8.33 -3.20
CA TRP A 84 23.05 8.50 -3.17
C TRP A 84 23.71 7.83 -4.37
N THR A 85 24.84 8.36 -4.83
CA THR A 85 25.58 7.79 -5.96
C THR A 85 26.98 7.32 -5.53
N ALA A 86 27.73 6.71 -6.45
CA ALA A 86 29.11 6.32 -6.19
C ALA A 86 30.05 7.51 -5.96
N LEU A 87 29.73 8.67 -6.53
CA LEU A 87 30.57 9.86 -6.36
C LEU A 87 30.26 10.51 -5.01
N PRO A 88 31.29 10.85 -4.23
CA PRO A 88 31.12 11.66 -3.03
C PRO A 88 30.38 12.96 -3.36
N ASP A 89 29.49 13.38 -2.47
CA ASP A 89 28.72 14.62 -2.62
C ASP A 89 27.86 14.72 -3.89
N ILE A 90 27.53 13.62 -4.57
CA ILE A 90 26.57 13.63 -5.67
C ILE A 90 25.35 12.81 -5.30
N ILE A 91 24.18 13.44 -5.42
CA ILE A 91 22.88 12.78 -5.33
C ILE A 91 22.10 12.96 -6.63
N ILE A 92 21.19 12.04 -6.90
CA ILE A 92 20.12 12.19 -7.90
C ILE A 92 18.78 12.26 -7.19
N TYR A 93 17.84 13.05 -7.70
CA TYR A 93 16.52 13.20 -7.10
C TYR A 93 15.42 13.40 -8.15
N THR A 94 14.19 13.09 -7.74
CA THR A 94 13.03 13.11 -8.62
C THR A 94 11.98 14.13 -8.18
N GLN A 95 11.26 14.64 -9.16
CA GLN A 95 10.09 15.52 -9.02
C GLN A 95 9.01 15.06 -10.00
N ASP A 96 7.78 15.51 -9.85
CA ASP A 96 6.74 15.46 -10.89
C ASP A 96 6.00 16.80 -10.95
N ASN A 97 5.03 16.92 -11.85
CA ASN A 97 4.27 18.16 -12.02
C ASN A 97 2.86 18.00 -11.45
N GLU A 98 2.66 18.45 -10.22
CA GLU A 98 1.34 18.47 -9.57
C GLU A 98 0.62 17.10 -9.57
N GLY A 99 1.39 16.01 -9.42
CA GLY A 99 0.85 14.65 -9.34
C GLY A 99 0.50 14.00 -10.68
N ASP A 100 0.95 14.56 -11.81
CA ASP A 100 0.78 13.97 -13.15
C ASP A 100 1.55 12.64 -13.36
N GLU A 101 2.42 12.30 -12.41
CA GLU A 101 3.31 11.13 -12.42
C GLU A 101 4.31 11.08 -13.58
N ASN A 102 4.54 12.18 -14.30
CA ASN A 102 5.62 12.30 -15.28
C ASN A 102 6.90 12.68 -14.55
N THR A 103 7.57 11.67 -14.01
CA THR A 103 8.76 11.84 -13.17
C THR A 103 9.89 12.52 -13.93
N ARG A 104 10.34 13.65 -13.41
CA ARG A 104 11.54 14.41 -13.81
C ARG A 104 12.72 13.98 -12.95
N LEU A 105 13.92 14.07 -13.49
CA LEU A 105 15.15 13.57 -12.85
C LEU A 105 16.28 14.59 -12.93
N TYR A 106 16.94 14.80 -11.79
CA TYR A 106 17.99 15.80 -11.63
C TYR A 106 19.19 15.22 -10.89
N LYS A 107 20.40 15.73 -11.19
CA LYS A 107 21.63 15.50 -10.42
C LYS A 107 22.00 16.77 -9.67
N LYS A 108 22.40 16.62 -8.40
CA LYS A 108 22.90 17.72 -7.56
C LYS A 108 24.29 17.38 -7.01
N ASN A 109 25.21 18.31 -7.19
CA ASN A 109 26.43 18.35 -6.38
C ASN A 109 26.09 19.05 -5.06
N ILE A 110 26.23 18.30 -3.97
CA ILE A 110 25.86 18.70 -2.63
C ILE A 110 27.08 19.10 -1.81
N SER A 111 28.29 19.22 -2.35
CA SER A 111 29.45 19.65 -1.57
C SER A 111 29.23 21.07 -1.01
N SER A 112 29.81 21.37 0.16
CA SER A 112 29.64 22.69 0.79
C SER A 112 30.10 23.82 -0.13
N GLU A 113 31.18 23.62 -0.89
CA GLU A 113 31.67 24.59 -1.86
C GLU A 113 30.69 24.80 -3.03
N ALA A 114 30.15 23.73 -3.59
CA ALA A 114 29.21 23.81 -4.71
C ALA A 114 27.91 24.52 -4.31
N VAL A 115 27.38 24.19 -3.13
CA VAL A 115 26.16 24.81 -2.57
C VAL A 115 26.40 26.29 -2.22
N ALA A 116 27.55 26.64 -1.64
CA ALA A 116 27.89 28.03 -1.33
C ALA A 116 28.07 28.88 -2.60
N ARG A 117 28.63 28.31 -3.66
CA ARG A 117 28.82 28.99 -4.95
C ARG A 117 27.49 29.24 -5.66
N ASP A 118 26.65 28.22 -5.76
CA ASP A 118 25.30 28.33 -6.33
C ASP A 118 24.38 27.22 -5.80
N LYS A 119 23.54 27.59 -4.83
CA LYS A 119 22.58 26.68 -4.22
C LYS A 119 21.51 26.18 -5.19
N SER A 120 21.19 26.93 -6.24
CA SER A 120 20.17 26.56 -7.23
C SER A 120 20.70 25.65 -8.34
N LYS A 121 22.02 25.64 -8.57
CA LYS A 121 22.64 24.87 -9.65
C LYS A 121 22.36 23.38 -9.50
N ARG A 122 21.74 22.80 -10.52
CA ARG A 122 21.52 21.36 -10.70
C ARG A 122 21.74 21.00 -12.17
N VAL A 123 21.94 19.72 -12.43
CA VAL A 123 21.97 19.19 -13.80
C VAL A 123 20.65 18.51 -14.07
N VAL A 124 19.99 18.94 -15.15
CA VAL A 124 18.78 18.29 -15.66
C VAL A 124 19.19 17.00 -16.36
N ILE A 125 18.70 15.86 -15.86
CA ILE A 125 18.84 14.58 -16.58
C ILE A 125 17.64 14.40 -17.50
N SER A 126 16.43 14.66 -17.00
CA SER A 126 15.21 14.67 -17.81
C SER A 126 14.14 15.56 -17.18
N GLU A 127 13.59 16.47 -17.99
CA GLU A 127 12.41 17.29 -17.65
C GLU A 127 11.49 17.52 -18.86
N GLN A 128 11.68 16.73 -19.92
CA GLN A 128 10.93 16.91 -21.17
C GLN A 128 9.43 16.70 -20.93
N PRO A 129 8.55 17.56 -21.47
CA PRO A 129 7.12 17.40 -21.30
C PRO A 129 6.62 16.02 -21.75
N ARG A 130 5.82 15.36 -20.91
CA ARG A 130 5.25 14.01 -21.13
C ARG A 130 6.27 12.87 -21.18
N VAL A 131 7.54 13.13 -20.89
CA VAL A 131 8.56 12.09 -20.71
C VAL A 131 8.65 11.76 -19.22
N LYS A 132 8.46 10.48 -18.91
CA LYS A 132 8.68 9.87 -17.61
C LYS A 132 10.11 9.31 -17.57
N ALA A 133 10.85 9.72 -16.55
CA ALA A 133 12.15 9.18 -16.23
C ALA A 133 12.05 8.13 -15.11
N SER A 134 12.90 7.11 -15.18
CA SER A 134 13.07 6.12 -14.10
C SER A 134 14.54 5.84 -13.86
N ILE A 135 14.93 5.65 -12.59
CA ILE A 135 16.24 5.11 -12.23
C ILE A 135 16.09 3.58 -12.29
N MET A 136 16.67 2.95 -13.30
CA MET A 136 16.57 1.50 -13.49
C MET A 136 17.66 0.74 -12.71
N ALA A 137 18.86 1.32 -12.57
CA ALA A 137 19.92 0.75 -11.72
C ALA A 137 20.91 1.83 -11.25
N ASN A 138 21.33 1.72 -10.00
CA ASN A 138 22.37 2.51 -9.37
C ASN A 138 23.13 1.60 -8.40
N ASN A 139 24.31 1.12 -8.79
CA ASN A 139 25.09 0.19 -7.95
C ASN A 139 25.89 0.90 -6.84
N GLN A 140 25.92 2.24 -6.85
CA GLN A 140 26.65 3.08 -5.90
C GLN A 140 28.17 2.78 -5.80
N ILE A 141 28.73 2.10 -6.81
CA ILE A 141 30.15 1.76 -6.91
C ILE A 141 30.76 2.45 -8.13
N ASP A 142 30.09 2.36 -9.27
CA ASP A 142 30.54 2.97 -10.51
C ASP A 142 29.99 4.39 -10.67
N PRO A 143 30.71 5.31 -11.35
CA PRO A 143 30.25 6.68 -11.57
C PRO A 143 29.16 6.77 -12.66
N PHE A 144 28.32 5.75 -12.78
CA PHE A 144 27.28 5.64 -13.78
C PHE A 144 25.94 5.22 -13.15
N VAL A 145 24.85 5.66 -13.79
CA VAL A 145 23.48 5.28 -13.42
C VAL A 145 22.74 4.86 -14.68
N ILE A 146 21.94 3.80 -14.60
CA ILE A 146 21.07 3.39 -15.71
C ILE A 146 19.72 4.09 -15.57
N ILE A 147 19.36 4.85 -16.60
CA ILE A 147 18.15 5.67 -16.66
C ILE A 147 17.23 5.14 -17.76
N GLY A 148 15.95 4.99 -17.43
CA GLY A 148 14.90 4.75 -18.40
C GLY A 148 14.22 6.05 -18.80
N LEU A 149 14.02 6.31 -20.09
CA LEU A 149 13.19 7.41 -20.59
C LEU A 149 12.21 6.89 -21.65
N ASN A 150 10.92 7.22 -21.56
CA ASN A 150 9.92 6.91 -22.58
C ASN A 150 9.80 8.05 -23.63
N ASP A 151 10.96 8.58 -24.04
CA ASP A 151 11.12 9.79 -24.85
C ASP A 151 10.77 9.60 -26.33
N GLU A 152 11.06 8.43 -26.91
CA GLU A 152 10.70 8.08 -28.28
C GLU A 152 9.34 7.34 -28.35
N ASN A 153 8.98 6.61 -27.30
CA ASN A 153 7.76 5.81 -27.24
C ASN A 153 7.10 5.95 -25.85
N PRO A 154 5.89 6.50 -25.74
CA PRO A 154 5.26 6.73 -24.43
C PRO A 154 4.95 5.44 -23.66
N ALA A 155 4.91 4.28 -24.34
CA ALA A 155 4.64 2.99 -23.73
C ALA A 155 5.89 2.30 -23.15
N TYR A 156 7.07 2.56 -23.70
CA TYR A 156 8.28 1.80 -23.39
C TYR A 156 9.46 2.72 -23.18
N HIS A 157 10.25 2.43 -22.14
CA HIS A 157 11.44 3.24 -21.85
C HIS A 157 12.62 2.72 -22.68
N ASN A 158 13.28 3.64 -23.40
CA ASN A 158 14.67 3.49 -23.83
C ASN A 158 15.58 3.43 -22.60
N VAL A 159 16.71 2.75 -22.72
CA VAL A 159 17.68 2.56 -21.63
C VAL A 159 18.95 3.34 -21.92
N TYR A 160 19.35 4.18 -20.97
CA TYR A 160 20.49 5.09 -21.07
C TYR A 160 21.49 4.86 -19.93
N LEU A 161 22.79 5.04 -20.23
CA LEU A 161 23.85 5.20 -19.23
C LEU A 161 24.07 6.69 -19.01
N PHE A 162 23.87 7.15 -17.78
CA PHE A 162 24.20 8.51 -17.38
C PHE A 162 25.54 8.54 -16.64
N ASP A 163 26.48 9.34 -17.15
CA ASP A 163 27.80 9.56 -16.54
C ASP A 163 27.73 10.69 -15.51
N LEU A 164 28.00 10.34 -14.25
CA LEU A 164 27.92 11.27 -13.13
C LEU A 164 29.06 12.31 -13.12
N ASN A 165 30.18 12.07 -13.82
CA ASN A 165 31.27 13.03 -13.95
C ASN A 165 31.00 14.03 -15.08
N THR A 166 30.64 13.52 -16.26
CA THR A 166 30.57 14.33 -17.49
C THR A 166 29.18 14.91 -17.76
N ASN A 167 28.13 14.42 -17.09
CA ASN A 167 26.72 14.71 -17.37
C ASN A 167 26.22 14.21 -18.72
N GLN A 168 26.95 13.30 -19.37
CA GLN A 168 26.53 12.77 -20.65
C GLN A 168 25.55 11.62 -20.47
N LEU A 169 24.47 11.64 -21.26
CA LEU A 169 23.52 10.57 -21.38
C LEU A 169 23.82 9.79 -22.67
N ARG A 170 24.14 8.50 -22.55
CA ARG A 170 24.46 7.63 -23.69
C ARG A 170 23.40 6.55 -23.83
N LEU A 171 22.78 6.46 -25.00
CA LEU A 171 21.81 5.41 -25.30
C LEU A 171 22.50 4.04 -25.27
N LEU A 172 21.99 3.13 -24.42
CA LEU A 172 22.44 1.73 -24.35
C LEU A 172 21.50 0.82 -25.12
N MET A 173 20.20 1.11 -25.08
CA MET A 173 19.19 0.33 -25.77
C MET A 173 18.04 1.20 -26.26
N ARG A 174 17.71 1.06 -27.54
CA ARG A 174 16.46 1.58 -28.11
C ARG A 174 15.36 0.53 -28.00
N ASN A 175 14.24 0.86 -27.40
CA ASN A 175 13.22 -0.11 -26.98
C ASN A 175 11.81 0.27 -27.47
N ASN A 176 11.15 -0.67 -28.12
CA ASN A 176 9.75 -0.57 -28.55
C ASN A 176 8.90 -1.76 -28.12
N ARG A 177 9.36 -2.57 -27.15
CA ARG A 177 8.74 -3.88 -26.84
C ARG A 177 8.68 -4.19 -25.35
N PHE A 178 9.77 -4.00 -24.62
CA PHE A 178 9.91 -4.56 -23.28
C PHE A 178 9.54 -3.53 -22.21
N PRO A 179 8.54 -3.80 -21.35
CA PRO A 179 8.22 -2.92 -20.23
C PRO A 179 9.19 -3.04 -19.03
N MET A 180 9.95 -4.13 -18.92
CA MET A 180 10.82 -4.40 -17.75
C MET A 180 12.19 -4.90 -18.19
N PHE A 181 13.22 -4.54 -17.42
CA PHE A 181 14.60 -4.97 -17.58
C PHE A 181 15.18 -5.44 -16.24
N VAL A 182 16.11 -6.39 -16.30
CA VAL A 182 16.97 -6.79 -15.17
C VAL A 182 18.40 -6.42 -15.50
N ILE A 183 19.03 -5.67 -14.61
CA ILE A 183 20.38 -5.12 -14.77
C ILE A 183 21.30 -5.76 -13.71
N ASP A 184 22.51 -6.17 -14.08
CA ASP A 184 23.47 -6.79 -13.15
C ASP A 184 24.28 -5.76 -12.34
N ASN A 185 25.12 -6.27 -11.43
CA ASN A 185 25.95 -5.42 -10.57
C ASN A 185 26.97 -4.57 -11.35
N SER A 186 27.25 -4.92 -12.61
CA SER A 186 28.13 -4.18 -13.52
C SER A 186 27.35 -3.26 -14.48
N LEU A 187 26.09 -2.96 -14.16
CA LEU A 187 25.21 -2.07 -14.91
C LEU A 187 24.95 -2.53 -16.35
N ARG A 188 24.97 -3.85 -16.61
CA ARG A 188 24.64 -4.43 -17.92
C ARG A 188 23.22 -4.95 -17.94
N ILE A 189 22.51 -4.73 -19.05
CA ILE A 189 21.18 -5.30 -19.28
C ILE A 189 21.34 -6.81 -19.47
N ARG A 190 20.75 -7.61 -18.57
CA ARG A 190 20.85 -9.08 -18.59
C ARG A 190 19.56 -9.75 -19.01
N LEU A 191 18.42 -9.20 -18.60
CA LEU A 191 17.11 -9.68 -19.03
C LEU A 191 16.22 -8.51 -19.45
N ALA A 192 15.29 -8.81 -20.34
CA ALA A 192 14.12 -8.00 -20.61
C ALA A 192 12.89 -8.92 -20.58
N SER A 193 11.73 -8.42 -20.21
CA SER A 193 10.51 -9.24 -20.18
C SER A 193 9.43 -8.66 -21.07
N GLU A 194 8.58 -9.52 -21.62
CA GLU A 194 7.33 -9.12 -22.25
C GLU A 194 6.17 -9.96 -21.72
N GLU A 195 4.98 -9.37 -21.75
CA GLU A 195 3.74 -10.11 -21.54
C GLU A 195 3.24 -10.70 -22.85
N LEU A 196 2.98 -12.01 -22.87
CA LEU A 196 2.44 -12.73 -24.01
C LEU A 196 0.91 -12.57 -24.09
N PRO A 197 0.28 -12.84 -25.25
CA PRO A 197 -1.18 -12.70 -25.41
C PRO A 197 -2.03 -13.54 -24.44
N ASN A 198 -1.52 -14.68 -23.97
CA ASN A 198 -2.19 -15.53 -22.97
C ASN A 198 -1.99 -15.01 -21.53
N GLY A 199 -1.26 -13.91 -21.37
CA GLY A 199 -0.91 -13.32 -20.10
C GLY A 199 0.36 -13.88 -19.47
N ASP A 200 1.06 -14.87 -20.03
CA ASP A 200 2.33 -15.33 -19.45
C ASP A 200 3.41 -14.24 -19.56
N ILE A 201 4.44 -14.27 -18.70
CA ILE A 201 5.65 -13.45 -18.92
C ILE A 201 6.72 -14.30 -19.58
N MET A 202 7.25 -13.85 -20.72
CA MET A 202 8.49 -14.38 -21.27
C MET A 202 9.64 -13.45 -20.91
N TYR A 203 10.65 -13.99 -20.24
CA TYR A 203 11.95 -13.34 -20.08
C TYR A 203 12.86 -13.70 -21.25
N TYR A 204 13.61 -12.70 -21.70
CA TYR A 204 14.60 -12.80 -22.76
C TYR A 204 15.97 -12.38 -22.23
N LYS A 205 17.03 -13.01 -22.72
CA LYS A 205 18.40 -12.56 -22.54
C LYS A 205 19.01 -12.06 -23.86
N PRO A 206 20.01 -11.17 -23.85
CA PRO A 206 20.70 -10.78 -25.07
C PRO A 206 21.22 -11.99 -25.86
N SER A 207 21.01 -11.96 -27.17
CA SER A 207 21.40 -13.00 -28.11
C SER A 207 22.92 -13.11 -28.19
N ARG A 208 23.44 -14.34 -28.34
CA ARG A 208 24.89 -14.55 -28.60
C ARG A 208 25.33 -13.98 -29.96
N LYS A 209 24.39 -13.65 -30.84
CA LYS A 209 24.65 -13.02 -32.15
C LYS A 209 24.80 -11.50 -32.05
N TYR A 210 24.45 -10.91 -30.91
CA TYR A 210 24.65 -9.49 -30.67
C TYR A 210 26.15 -9.16 -30.75
N ASP A 211 26.50 -8.28 -31.67
CA ASP A 211 27.88 -7.96 -32.06
C ASP A 211 28.44 -6.72 -31.35
N GLY A 212 27.71 -6.19 -30.35
CA GLY A 212 28.09 -4.97 -29.63
C GLY A 212 27.60 -3.67 -30.27
N ARG A 213 26.81 -3.73 -31.36
CA ARG A 213 26.09 -2.55 -31.90
C ARG A 213 25.11 -1.96 -30.88
N LEU A 214 24.41 -0.87 -31.19
CA LEU A 214 23.34 -0.41 -30.30
C LEU A 214 22.29 -1.53 -30.12
N LEU A 215 22.02 -1.92 -28.86
CA LEU A 215 21.03 -2.95 -28.57
C LEU A 215 19.63 -2.43 -28.91
N THR A 216 18.82 -3.20 -29.61
CA THR A 216 17.43 -2.87 -29.92
C THR A 216 16.49 -3.89 -29.30
N SER A 217 15.18 -3.66 -29.38
CA SER A 217 14.17 -4.64 -29.01
C SER A 217 13.86 -5.68 -30.11
N ASP A 218 14.64 -5.70 -31.20
CA ASP A 218 14.42 -6.58 -32.34
C ASP A 218 14.66 -8.05 -31.97
N LYS A 219 13.89 -8.97 -32.55
CA LYS A 219 13.93 -10.39 -32.16
C LYS A 219 15.32 -11.02 -32.29
N GLU A 220 16.16 -10.55 -33.20
CA GLU A 220 17.53 -11.07 -33.40
C GLU A 220 18.50 -10.74 -32.26
N ASP A 221 18.24 -9.67 -31.52
CA ASP A 221 19.04 -9.20 -30.38
C ASP A 221 18.73 -9.98 -29.10
N TRP A 222 17.71 -10.84 -29.11
CA TRP A 222 17.19 -11.51 -27.91
C TRP A 222 16.98 -13.00 -28.12
N THR A 223 17.20 -13.78 -27.07
CA THR A 223 16.88 -15.22 -27.02
C THR A 223 15.97 -15.46 -25.83
N GLN A 224 14.94 -16.29 -26.01
CA GLN A 224 14.05 -16.70 -24.92
C GLN A 224 14.88 -17.33 -23.80
N TYR A 225 14.55 -16.94 -22.58
CA TYR A 225 15.27 -17.35 -21.38
C TYR A 225 14.40 -18.22 -20.49
N LEU A 226 13.23 -17.70 -20.09
CA LEU A 226 12.41 -18.32 -19.06
C LEU A 226 10.96 -17.86 -19.25
N LEU A 227 10.04 -18.83 -19.34
CA LEU A 227 8.59 -18.57 -19.36
C LEU A 227 8.07 -18.67 -17.93
N VAL A 228 7.37 -17.63 -17.47
CA VAL A 228 6.62 -17.64 -16.22
C VAL A 228 5.13 -17.69 -16.55
N PRO A 229 4.45 -18.80 -16.22
CA PRO A 229 3.02 -18.91 -16.40
C PRO A 229 2.26 -17.82 -15.65
N VAL A 230 1.14 -17.38 -16.21
CA VAL A 230 0.34 -16.28 -15.66
C VAL A 230 -0.14 -16.53 -14.23
N GLU A 231 -0.37 -17.79 -13.84
CA GLU A 231 -0.74 -18.20 -12.48
C GLU A 231 0.40 -18.04 -11.47
N ASP A 232 1.65 -18.09 -11.92
CA ASP A 232 2.84 -18.05 -11.07
C ASP A 232 3.43 -16.65 -10.93
N LYS A 233 3.01 -15.70 -11.77
CA LYS A 233 3.43 -14.28 -11.70
C LYS A 233 3.41 -13.67 -10.29
N PRO A 234 2.40 -13.90 -9.41
CA PRO A 234 2.40 -13.32 -8.07
C PRO A 234 3.54 -13.78 -7.15
N THR A 235 4.27 -14.82 -7.54
CA THR A 235 5.30 -15.51 -6.74
C THR A 235 6.61 -15.74 -7.48
N THR A 236 6.69 -15.41 -8.77
CA THR A 236 7.88 -15.66 -9.60
C THR A 236 8.41 -14.36 -10.18
N ALA A 237 9.58 -13.93 -9.72
CA ALA A 237 10.23 -12.70 -10.18
C ALA A 237 11.75 -12.73 -9.95
N PRO A 238 12.56 -12.12 -10.84
CA PRO A 238 13.98 -11.92 -10.59
C PRO A 238 14.20 -10.99 -9.40
N ILE A 239 15.20 -11.28 -8.57
CA ILE A 239 15.54 -10.47 -7.40
C ILE A 239 16.85 -9.71 -7.61
N SER A 240 17.96 -10.41 -7.79
CA SER A 240 19.29 -9.80 -7.94
C SER A 240 20.29 -10.80 -8.53
N PHE A 241 21.44 -10.32 -8.97
CA PHE A 241 22.63 -11.14 -9.20
C PHE A 241 23.47 -11.26 -7.93
N ASP A 242 24.21 -12.36 -7.81
CA ASP A 242 25.31 -12.46 -6.85
C ASP A 242 26.53 -11.63 -7.29
N GLN A 243 27.55 -11.56 -6.43
CA GLN A 243 28.72 -10.71 -6.68
C GLN A 243 29.42 -11.00 -8.02
N SER A 244 29.50 -12.27 -8.44
CA SER A 244 30.16 -12.64 -9.69
C SER A 244 29.32 -12.32 -10.93
N ASN A 245 28.03 -11.99 -10.76
CA ASN A 245 27.05 -11.88 -11.85
C ASN A 245 26.83 -13.18 -12.66
N GLU A 246 27.29 -14.31 -12.14
CA GLU A 246 27.15 -15.63 -12.76
C GLU A 246 25.90 -16.35 -12.28
N ASN A 247 25.40 -16.05 -11.07
CA ASN A 247 24.17 -16.62 -10.54
C ASN A 247 23.12 -15.52 -10.30
N MET A 248 21.86 -15.93 -10.37
CA MET A 248 20.72 -15.07 -10.05
C MET A 248 19.94 -15.62 -8.87
N PHE A 249 19.46 -14.70 -8.03
CA PHE A 249 18.43 -14.94 -7.04
C PHE A 249 17.07 -14.64 -7.65
N TRP A 250 16.11 -15.52 -7.43
CA TRP A 250 14.73 -15.39 -7.90
C TRP A 250 13.76 -15.73 -6.78
N MET A 251 12.65 -14.99 -6.72
CA MET A 251 11.42 -15.55 -6.17
C MET A 251 10.88 -16.54 -7.19
N TRP A 252 10.50 -17.72 -6.72
CA TRP A 252 10.09 -18.83 -7.56
C TRP A 252 8.77 -19.42 -7.05
N GLY A 253 7.75 -19.41 -7.90
CA GLY A 253 6.41 -19.86 -7.58
C GLY A 253 6.07 -21.27 -8.05
N GLU A 254 6.91 -21.89 -8.89
CA GLU A 254 6.61 -23.24 -9.39
C GLU A 254 6.52 -24.22 -8.22
N ALA A 255 5.48 -25.05 -8.20
CA ALA A 255 5.16 -26.00 -7.11
C ALA A 255 4.95 -25.39 -5.70
N SER A 256 4.98 -24.07 -5.52
CA SER A 256 4.74 -23.40 -4.23
C SER A 256 3.66 -22.32 -4.32
N ASP A 257 2.72 -22.31 -3.37
CA ASP A 257 1.71 -21.26 -3.29
C ASP A 257 2.26 -19.95 -2.74
N LEU A 258 3.15 -20.03 -1.73
CA LEU A 258 3.77 -18.87 -1.09
C LEU A 258 5.09 -18.46 -1.76
N GLY A 259 5.65 -19.32 -2.62
CA GLY A 259 6.91 -19.11 -3.30
C GLY A 259 8.14 -19.52 -2.47
N THR A 260 9.27 -19.61 -3.17
CA THR A 260 10.60 -19.93 -2.64
C THR A 260 11.62 -18.91 -3.10
N LEU A 261 12.62 -18.61 -2.28
CA LEU A 261 13.83 -17.94 -2.75
C LEU A 261 14.78 -18.99 -3.30
N VAL A 262 15.12 -18.89 -4.58
CA VAL A 262 16.06 -19.80 -5.25
C VAL A 262 17.27 -19.03 -5.76
N LYS A 263 18.37 -19.76 -5.93
CA LYS A 263 19.57 -19.31 -6.63
C LYS A 263 19.90 -20.31 -7.74
N PHE A 264 20.31 -19.82 -8.91
CA PHE A 264 20.80 -20.68 -9.98
C PHE A 264 21.82 -19.98 -10.88
N PRO A 265 22.70 -20.72 -11.57
CA PRO A 265 23.56 -20.17 -12.61
C PRO A 265 22.73 -19.51 -13.72
N PHE A 266 23.08 -18.28 -14.11
CA PHE A 266 22.35 -17.51 -15.13
C PHE A 266 22.22 -18.27 -16.45
N GLU A 267 23.23 -19.03 -16.86
CA GLU A 267 23.18 -19.80 -18.10
C GLU A 267 22.37 -21.12 -17.97
N LYS A 268 21.96 -21.52 -16.76
CA LYS A 268 21.30 -22.80 -16.47
C LYS A 268 20.17 -22.63 -15.42
N PRO A 269 19.04 -21.98 -15.79
CA PRO A 269 17.93 -21.70 -14.87
C PRO A 269 17.22 -22.95 -14.32
N ASP A 270 17.48 -24.11 -14.90
CA ASP A 270 17.03 -25.43 -14.45
C ASP A 270 17.83 -25.96 -13.24
N GLN A 271 19.02 -25.42 -12.96
CA GLN A 271 19.89 -25.84 -11.87
C GLN A 271 19.64 -25.03 -10.59
N GLN A 272 18.43 -25.16 -10.05
CA GLN A 272 17.96 -24.37 -8.91
C GLN A 272 18.44 -24.94 -7.57
N GLU A 273 18.97 -24.05 -6.74
CA GLU A 273 19.21 -24.25 -5.31
C GLU A 273 18.13 -23.48 -4.54
N VAL A 274 17.34 -24.18 -3.71
CA VAL A 274 16.37 -23.53 -2.83
C VAL A 274 17.10 -22.99 -1.60
N LEU A 275 17.11 -21.67 -1.44
CA LEU A 275 17.71 -20.99 -0.29
C LEU A 275 16.71 -20.80 0.86
N TYR A 276 15.43 -20.62 0.52
CA TYR A 276 14.38 -20.41 1.51
C TYR A 276 13.01 -20.82 1.00
N GLN A 277 12.23 -21.50 1.85
CA GLN A 277 10.85 -21.90 1.59
C GLN A 277 9.92 -21.12 2.53
N CYS A 278 8.99 -20.35 1.95
CA CYS A 278 7.99 -19.63 2.73
C CYS A 278 7.03 -20.60 3.42
N THR A 279 6.62 -20.25 4.64
CA THR A 279 5.82 -21.11 5.52
C THR A 279 4.46 -20.53 5.89
N ARG A 280 4.35 -19.20 6.06
CA ARG A 280 3.12 -18.54 6.51
C ARG A 280 2.67 -17.42 5.57
N ALA A 281 3.61 -16.66 5.01
CA ALA A 281 3.36 -15.59 4.06
C ALA A 281 4.46 -15.54 2.98
N GLN A 282 4.23 -14.80 1.90
CA GLN A 282 5.29 -14.52 0.93
C GLN A 282 6.40 -13.69 1.59
N ILE A 283 7.62 -13.77 1.04
CA ILE A 283 8.75 -12.94 1.47
C ILE A 283 8.40 -11.46 1.29
N GLY A 284 8.55 -10.68 2.36
CA GLY A 284 8.40 -9.23 2.37
C GLY A 284 9.70 -8.50 2.01
N HIS A 285 10.81 -8.84 2.67
CA HIS A 285 12.11 -8.21 2.46
C HIS A 285 13.22 -9.27 2.42
N ILE A 286 14.21 -9.05 1.56
CA ILE A 286 15.42 -9.87 1.46
C ILE A 286 16.60 -8.96 1.78
N LEU A 287 17.36 -9.32 2.81
CA LEU A 287 18.56 -8.61 3.21
C LEU A 287 19.78 -9.28 2.58
N PHE A 288 20.40 -8.61 1.61
CA PHE A 288 21.69 -8.99 1.06
C PHE A 288 22.80 -8.11 1.64
N HIS A 289 24.01 -8.64 1.72
CA HIS A 289 25.21 -7.84 1.90
C HIS A 289 25.32 -6.80 0.75
N PRO A 290 25.59 -5.51 1.03
CA PRO A 290 25.52 -4.44 0.03
C PRO A 290 26.52 -4.62 -1.12
N THR A 291 27.71 -5.18 -0.85
CA THR A 291 28.77 -5.38 -1.86
C THR A 291 28.90 -6.83 -2.35
N ASP A 292 29.09 -7.82 -1.47
CA ASP A 292 29.27 -9.22 -1.88
C ASP A 292 27.96 -9.98 -2.20
N ARG A 293 26.80 -9.36 -1.98
CA ARG A 293 25.48 -9.92 -2.31
C ARG A 293 25.16 -11.26 -1.64
N THR A 294 25.82 -11.61 -0.53
CA THR A 294 25.46 -12.78 0.28
C THR A 294 24.09 -12.58 0.92
N LEU A 295 23.25 -13.62 0.92
CA LEU A 295 21.95 -13.61 1.61
C LEU A 295 22.19 -13.61 3.12
N LEU A 296 21.69 -12.59 3.82
CA LEU A 296 21.86 -12.41 5.26
C LEU A 296 20.61 -12.82 6.04
N ALA A 297 19.44 -12.37 5.59
CA ALA A 297 18.15 -12.67 6.21
C ALA A 297 16.99 -12.46 5.23
N VAL A 298 15.85 -13.05 5.54
CA VAL A 298 14.57 -12.83 4.87
C VAL A 298 13.50 -12.47 5.90
N SER A 299 12.45 -11.77 5.50
CA SER A 299 11.29 -11.57 6.38
C SER A 299 10.00 -12.09 5.77
N GLU A 300 9.17 -12.78 6.54
CA GLU A 300 7.78 -13.09 6.18
C GLU A 300 6.84 -12.08 6.86
N VAL A 301 5.74 -11.69 6.19
CA VAL A 301 4.77 -10.74 6.74
C VAL A 301 3.34 -11.32 6.62
N TYR A 302 2.91 -12.07 7.64
CA TYR A 302 1.51 -12.50 7.75
C TYR A 302 0.68 -11.45 8.52
N HIS A 303 0.74 -11.48 9.85
CA HIS A 303 0.16 -10.45 10.73
C HIS A 303 1.18 -9.40 11.18
N LYS A 304 2.45 -9.76 11.27
CA LYS A 304 3.58 -8.87 11.60
C LYS A 304 4.81 -9.38 10.86
N PRO A 305 5.82 -8.54 10.58
CA PRO A 305 7.08 -9.02 10.04
C PRO A 305 7.81 -9.89 11.05
N GLU A 306 8.21 -11.06 10.58
CA GLU A 306 9.06 -12.02 11.28
C GLU A 306 10.36 -12.12 10.48
N LEU A 307 11.50 -11.84 11.12
CA LEU A 307 12.82 -11.89 10.48
C LEU A 307 13.44 -13.28 10.69
N LEU A 308 13.89 -13.89 9.61
CA LEU A 308 14.56 -15.19 9.60
C LEU A 308 15.99 -15.01 9.12
N VAL A 309 16.95 -15.32 9.98
CA VAL A 309 18.37 -15.15 9.71
C VAL A 309 18.89 -16.35 8.92
N SER A 310 19.53 -16.07 7.78
CA SER A 310 20.10 -17.10 6.90
C SER A 310 21.63 -17.22 7.03
N ASN A 311 22.29 -16.23 7.64
CA ASN A 311 23.74 -16.17 7.74
C ASN A 311 24.21 -15.81 9.15
N GLU A 312 25.14 -16.59 9.70
CA GLU A 312 25.65 -16.42 11.06
C GLU A 312 26.45 -15.13 11.26
N THR A 313 26.98 -14.52 10.19
CA THR A 313 27.78 -13.28 10.30
C THR A 313 27.01 -12.10 10.89
N VAL A 314 25.68 -12.10 10.82
CA VAL A 314 24.82 -11.03 11.33
C VAL A 314 23.95 -11.45 12.52
N ILE A 315 24.08 -12.71 12.99
CA ILE A 315 23.14 -13.25 13.99
C ILE A 315 23.19 -12.48 15.31
N ASP A 316 24.38 -12.22 15.83
CA ASP A 316 24.57 -11.46 17.07
C ASP A 316 24.03 -10.02 16.95
N ASP A 317 24.24 -9.41 15.78
CA ASP A 317 23.83 -8.04 15.51
C ASP A 317 22.30 -7.94 15.49
N LEU A 318 21.65 -8.85 14.77
CA LEU A 318 20.19 -8.92 14.68
C LEU A 318 19.55 -9.31 16.01
N GLN A 319 20.16 -10.23 16.78
CA GLN A 319 19.69 -10.57 18.13
C GLN A 319 19.76 -9.36 19.07
N TYR A 320 20.87 -8.62 19.07
CA TYR A 320 20.99 -7.38 19.84
C TYR A 320 19.88 -6.38 19.48
N LEU A 321 19.65 -6.17 18.18
CA LEU A 321 18.65 -5.20 17.70
C LEU A 321 17.22 -5.63 18.04
N VAL A 322 16.86 -6.90 17.85
CA VAL A 322 15.55 -7.42 18.25
C VAL A 322 15.30 -7.23 19.75
N ASN A 323 16.32 -7.48 20.59
CA ASN A 323 16.21 -7.31 22.04
C ASN A 323 16.13 -5.84 22.48
N LEU A 324 16.60 -4.89 21.66
CA LEU A 324 16.51 -3.45 21.96
C LEU A 324 15.06 -2.93 21.99
N ARG A 325 14.17 -3.54 21.21
CA ARG A 325 12.75 -3.20 21.12
C ARG A 325 11.90 -4.48 20.96
N PRO A 326 11.71 -5.26 22.04
CA PRO A 326 11.09 -6.59 21.96
C PRO A 326 9.61 -6.59 21.54
N HIS A 327 8.95 -5.43 21.52
CA HIS A 327 7.56 -5.27 21.11
C HIS A 327 7.38 -4.73 19.68
N GLY A 328 8.47 -4.31 19.03
CA GLY A 328 8.44 -3.84 17.64
C GLY A 328 9.08 -4.86 16.70
N SER A 329 8.64 -4.88 15.45
CA SER A 329 9.27 -5.70 14.41
C SER A 329 10.46 -4.95 13.82
N LEU A 330 11.68 -5.46 14.03
CA LEU A 330 12.91 -4.88 13.47
C LEU A 330 12.81 -4.76 11.94
N GLN A 331 13.26 -3.63 11.41
CA GLN A 331 13.41 -3.35 9.99
C GLN A 331 14.76 -2.68 9.74
N ILE A 332 15.49 -3.14 8.74
CA ILE A 332 16.74 -2.53 8.28
C ILE A 332 16.40 -1.54 7.17
N LEU A 333 16.65 -0.25 7.41
CA LEU A 333 16.34 0.82 6.45
C LEU A 333 17.47 1.01 5.42
N SER A 334 18.72 0.91 5.87
CA SER A 334 19.89 1.21 5.04
C SER A 334 21.16 0.65 5.68
N LEU A 335 22.16 0.34 4.85
CA LEU A 335 23.47 -0.17 5.26
C LEU A 335 24.56 0.67 4.57
N SER A 336 25.66 0.97 5.28
CA SER A 336 26.90 1.40 4.63
C SER A 336 27.50 0.25 3.82
N GLN A 337 28.29 0.56 2.78
CA GLN A 337 28.89 -0.47 1.91
C GLN A 337 29.83 -1.43 2.67
N ASP A 338 30.47 -0.96 3.72
CA ASP A 338 31.32 -1.76 4.62
C ASP A 338 30.54 -2.50 5.72
N MET A 339 29.21 -2.35 5.76
CA MET A 339 28.32 -2.88 6.80
C MET A 339 28.67 -2.49 8.24
N ASN A 340 29.50 -1.48 8.48
CA ASN A 340 29.83 -1.06 9.83
C ASN A 340 28.76 -0.17 10.47
N THR A 341 27.92 0.47 9.65
CA THR A 341 26.87 1.39 10.08
C THR A 341 25.54 1.00 9.44
N TRP A 342 24.53 0.72 10.26
CA TRP A 342 23.18 0.36 9.81
C TRP A 342 22.20 1.41 10.30
N LEU A 343 21.20 1.72 9.47
CA LEU A 343 19.99 2.40 9.94
C LEU A 343 18.92 1.36 10.16
N VAL A 344 18.34 1.37 11.35
CA VAL A 344 17.27 0.45 11.72
C VAL A 344 16.09 1.19 12.29
N THR A 345 14.91 0.60 12.14
CA THR A 345 13.68 1.05 12.77
C THR A 345 12.92 -0.16 13.31
N TYR A 346 11.85 0.12 14.04
CA TYR A 346 10.98 -0.90 14.61
C TYR A 346 9.55 -0.57 14.26
N MET A 347 8.92 -1.47 13.51
CA MET A 347 7.53 -1.32 13.15
C MET A 347 6.65 -1.62 14.37
N SER A 348 5.89 -0.62 14.79
CA SER A 348 4.86 -0.73 15.80
C SER A 348 3.58 -0.06 15.31
N SER A 349 2.42 -0.55 15.73
CA SER A 349 1.13 0.09 15.45
C SER A 349 0.81 1.24 16.40
N ASP A 350 1.36 1.23 17.62
CA ASP A 350 0.98 2.12 18.71
C ASP A 350 2.04 3.20 19.03
N ARG A 351 3.11 3.27 18.23
CA ARG A 351 4.17 4.28 18.39
C ARG A 351 4.65 4.75 17.02
N PRO A 352 4.98 6.05 16.87
CA PRO A 352 5.60 6.56 15.65
C PRO A 352 6.99 5.95 15.41
N PHE A 353 7.46 6.07 14.17
CA PHE A 353 8.76 5.54 13.75
C PHE A 353 9.93 6.21 14.50
N GLU A 354 10.70 5.39 15.22
CA GLU A 354 12.02 5.71 15.75
C GLU A 354 13.10 5.19 14.78
N VAL A 355 14.11 6.01 14.47
CA VAL A 355 15.25 5.60 13.65
C VAL A 355 16.51 5.58 14.50
N PHE A 356 17.22 4.46 14.45
CA PHE A 356 18.48 4.24 15.17
C PHE A 356 19.62 4.11 14.17
N VAL A 357 20.80 4.60 14.58
CA VAL A 357 22.07 4.20 13.96
C VAL A 357 22.67 3.09 14.78
N TYR A 358 22.93 1.96 14.14
CA TYR A 358 23.61 0.82 14.74
C TYR A 358 25.04 0.73 14.23
N ARG A 359 25.99 0.71 15.16
CA ARG A 359 27.43 0.60 14.88
C ARG A 359 27.88 -0.80 15.21
N ARG A 360 28.18 -1.58 14.19
CA ARG A 360 28.47 -3.01 14.31
C ARG A 360 29.76 -3.29 15.09
N TRP A 361 30.82 -2.51 14.84
CA TRP A 361 32.13 -2.66 15.47
C TRP A 361 32.15 -2.47 17.01
N VAL A 362 31.15 -1.78 17.58
CA VAL A 362 30.92 -1.63 19.03
C VAL A 362 29.60 -2.21 19.51
N LYS A 363 28.84 -2.88 18.62
CA LYS A 363 27.51 -3.43 18.87
C LYS A 363 26.60 -2.50 19.67
N THR A 364 26.50 -1.24 19.26
CA THR A 364 25.69 -0.22 19.95
C THR A 364 24.73 0.46 18.98
N ALA A 365 23.46 0.56 19.38
CA ALA A 365 22.43 1.32 18.67
C ALA A 365 22.11 2.62 19.41
N GLU A 366 22.17 3.74 18.70
CA GLU A 366 21.85 5.08 19.20
C GLU A 366 20.61 5.62 18.50
N LEU A 367 19.65 6.14 19.26
CA LEU A 367 18.47 6.81 18.70
C LEU A 367 18.92 8.07 17.96
N LEU A 368 18.65 8.16 16.65
CA LEU A 368 18.92 9.36 15.87
C LEU A 368 17.79 10.38 16.00
N PHE A 369 16.54 9.93 15.81
CA PHE A 369 15.34 10.75 15.93
C PHE A 369 14.07 9.90 15.98
N ASN A 370 13.01 10.51 16.50
CA ASN A 370 11.63 10.11 16.25
C ASN A 370 11.07 10.96 15.10
N THR A 371 10.36 10.34 14.16
CA THR A 371 9.71 11.06 13.05
C THR A 371 8.61 12.02 13.50
N HIS A 372 7.94 11.73 14.62
CA HIS A 372 6.82 12.50 15.17
C HIS A 372 6.85 12.52 16.72
N PRO A 373 7.85 13.15 17.36
CA PRO A 373 8.00 13.14 18.82
C PRO A 373 6.79 13.75 19.54
N GLN A 374 6.11 14.71 18.91
CA GLN A 374 4.90 15.35 19.46
C GLN A 374 3.73 14.37 19.64
N LEU A 375 3.75 13.21 18.97
CA LEU A 375 2.73 12.18 19.09
C LEU A 375 2.91 11.28 20.32
N GLU A 376 4.08 11.30 20.97
CA GLU A 376 4.37 10.43 22.13
C GLU A 376 3.47 10.69 23.34
N LYS A 377 2.91 11.90 23.45
CA LYS A 377 1.98 12.25 24.53
C LYS A 377 0.58 11.65 24.34
N PHE A 378 0.24 11.20 23.12
CA PHE A 378 -1.06 10.60 22.83
C PHE A 378 -0.97 9.09 22.93
N LYS A 379 -2.01 8.50 23.51
CA LYS A 379 -2.19 7.05 23.48
C LYS A 379 -2.74 6.66 22.11
N MET A 380 -2.02 5.79 21.40
CA MET A 380 -2.39 5.30 20.08
C MET A 380 -3.23 4.03 20.15
N ASN A 381 -3.94 3.74 19.06
CA ASN A 381 -4.58 2.45 18.86
C ASN A 381 -3.53 1.34 18.72
N ARG A 382 -3.95 0.11 19.01
CA ARG A 382 -3.22 -1.09 18.58
C ARG A 382 -3.89 -1.62 17.33
N GLN A 383 -3.09 -2.06 16.37
CA GLN A 383 -3.57 -2.75 15.18
C GLN A 383 -3.38 -4.25 15.41
N ILE A 384 -4.47 -5.00 15.37
CA ILE A 384 -4.48 -6.44 15.66
C ILE A 384 -4.71 -7.17 14.34
N GLY A 385 -3.75 -8.01 13.93
CA GLY A 385 -3.93 -8.94 12.83
C GLY A 385 -4.72 -10.17 13.28
N PHE A 386 -5.70 -10.59 12.49
CA PHE A 386 -6.53 -11.77 12.76
C PHE A 386 -7.01 -12.42 11.46
N ASP A 387 -7.53 -13.63 11.58
CA ASP A 387 -8.13 -14.37 10.47
C ASP A 387 -9.64 -14.58 10.68
N PHE A 388 -10.38 -14.58 9.58
CA PHE A 388 -11.78 -14.96 9.55
C PHE A 388 -12.09 -15.78 8.28
N LYS A 389 -13.21 -16.50 8.30
CA LYS A 389 -13.69 -17.27 7.14
C LYS A 389 -14.78 -16.50 6.42
N THR A 390 -14.71 -16.48 5.10
CA THR A 390 -15.77 -16.01 4.21
C THR A 390 -16.88 -17.05 4.06
N ARG A 391 -17.98 -16.67 3.41
CA ARG A 391 -19.12 -17.54 3.10
C ARG A 391 -18.78 -18.73 2.19
N ASP A 392 -17.67 -18.66 1.46
CA ASP A 392 -17.14 -19.72 0.60
C ASP A 392 -15.91 -20.42 1.20
N ASP A 393 -15.78 -20.36 2.53
CA ASP A 393 -14.73 -21.01 3.33
C ASP A 393 -13.29 -20.54 3.06
N LEU A 394 -13.11 -19.44 2.33
CA LEU A 394 -11.81 -18.80 2.17
C LEU A 394 -11.39 -18.15 3.50
N VAL A 395 -10.17 -18.43 3.95
CA VAL A 395 -9.59 -17.77 5.13
C VAL A 395 -8.89 -16.49 4.68
N LEU A 396 -9.32 -15.36 5.23
CA LEU A 396 -8.76 -14.05 4.94
C LEU A 396 -8.13 -13.45 6.19
N GLN A 397 -7.02 -12.76 5.97
CA GLN A 397 -6.35 -11.98 7.00
C GLN A 397 -6.92 -10.56 7.02
N ALA A 398 -7.17 -10.02 8.21
CA ALA A 398 -7.63 -8.66 8.40
C ALA A 398 -6.92 -8.00 9.59
N TYR A 399 -6.95 -6.67 9.62
CA TYR A 399 -6.50 -5.86 10.75
C TYR A 399 -7.67 -5.13 11.38
N LEU A 400 -7.71 -5.11 12.71
CA LEU A 400 -8.65 -4.33 13.49
C LEU A 400 -7.90 -3.32 14.37
N SER A 401 -8.33 -2.07 14.34
CA SER A 401 -7.91 -1.04 15.28
C SER A 401 -9.12 -0.47 16.00
N LEU A 402 -9.18 -0.61 17.32
CA LEU A 402 -10.28 -0.05 18.12
C LEU A 402 -9.97 1.38 18.59
N PRO A 403 -11.00 2.20 18.91
CA PRO A 403 -10.80 3.48 19.57
C PRO A 403 -9.94 3.36 20.82
N THR A 404 -9.05 4.34 21.02
CA THR A 404 -8.13 4.33 22.15
C THR A 404 -8.91 4.31 23.47
N GLY A 405 -8.75 3.24 24.25
CA GLY A 405 -9.40 3.11 25.56
C GLY A 405 -10.81 2.51 25.53
N ALA A 406 -11.27 1.98 24.39
CA ALA A 406 -12.47 1.15 24.35
C ALA A 406 -12.34 0.00 25.39
N PRO A 407 -13.25 -0.10 26.37
CA PRO A 407 -13.26 -1.21 27.32
C PRO A 407 -13.42 -2.53 26.57
N LEU A 408 -12.62 -3.53 26.95
CA LEU A 408 -12.59 -4.84 26.29
C LEU A 408 -13.22 -5.89 27.19
N LYS A 409 -13.93 -6.84 26.60
CA LYS A 409 -14.43 -8.01 27.33
C LYS A 409 -13.28 -8.92 27.72
N MET A 410 -13.34 -9.48 28.92
CA MET A 410 -12.39 -10.49 29.35
C MET A 410 -12.74 -11.84 28.71
N MET A 411 -11.75 -12.75 28.58
CA MET A 411 -11.95 -14.08 28.00
C MET A 411 -13.05 -14.91 28.69
N GLN A 412 -13.33 -14.64 29.96
CA GLN A 412 -14.38 -15.30 30.74
C GLN A 412 -15.80 -14.82 30.38
N ASP A 413 -15.92 -13.63 29.80
CA ASP A 413 -17.19 -12.97 29.49
C ASP A 413 -17.64 -13.19 28.03
N VAL A 414 -16.90 -14.01 27.27
CA VAL A 414 -17.19 -14.33 25.87
C VAL A 414 -17.39 -15.84 25.67
N PRO A 415 -18.16 -16.24 24.64
CA PRO A 415 -18.29 -17.65 24.27
C PRO A 415 -16.93 -18.31 24.02
N VAL A 416 -16.84 -19.63 24.21
CA VAL A 416 -15.59 -20.39 24.01
C VAL A 416 -14.98 -20.17 22.61
N ALA A 417 -15.83 -20.09 21.58
CA ALA A 417 -15.42 -19.84 20.20
C ALA A 417 -14.78 -18.46 19.98
N ASP A 418 -14.95 -17.52 20.91
CA ASP A 418 -14.51 -16.13 20.80
C ASP A 418 -13.34 -15.80 21.72
N LYS A 419 -12.91 -16.74 22.57
CA LYS A 419 -11.84 -16.52 23.55
C LYS A 419 -10.52 -16.09 22.89
N GLY A 420 -10.16 -16.68 21.76
CA GLY A 420 -8.96 -16.27 21.02
C GLY A 420 -9.01 -14.82 20.54
N TYR A 421 -10.18 -14.36 20.06
CA TYR A 421 -10.34 -12.96 19.65
C TYR A 421 -10.36 -12.00 20.85
N ALA A 422 -10.93 -12.41 22.00
CA ALA A 422 -10.86 -11.64 23.24
C ALA A 422 -9.43 -11.53 23.78
N GLU A 423 -8.64 -12.61 23.72
CA GLU A 423 -7.22 -12.62 24.12
C GLU A 423 -6.38 -11.65 23.29
N LEU A 424 -6.68 -11.55 21.98
CA LEU A 424 -6.05 -10.57 21.09
C LEU A 424 -6.48 -9.11 21.39
N GLY A 425 -7.52 -8.91 22.20
CA GLY A 425 -8.05 -7.60 22.55
C GLY A 425 -9.01 -7.01 21.51
N MET A 426 -9.72 -7.86 20.76
CA MET A 426 -10.58 -7.42 19.65
C MET A 426 -12.03 -7.13 20.06
N ILE A 427 -12.51 -7.68 21.18
CA ILE A 427 -13.94 -7.66 21.52
C ILE A 427 -14.21 -6.56 22.54
N PRO A 428 -14.82 -5.43 22.14
CA PRO A 428 -15.18 -4.36 23.05
C PRO A 428 -16.39 -4.73 23.92
N GLU A 429 -16.56 -4.08 25.08
CA GLU A 429 -17.75 -4.24 25.92
C GLU A 429 -19.02 -3.76 25.21
N LYS A 430 -18.89 -2.74 24.36
CA LYS A 430 -19.96 -2.19 23.52
C LYS A 430 -19.52 -2.18 22.06
N PRO A 431 -20.43 -2.44 21.10
CA PRO A 431 -20.12 -2.27 19.69
C PRO A 431 -19.63 -0.84 19.40
N GLN A 432 -18.61 -0.73 18.55
CA GLN A 432 -18.03 0.54 18.13
C GLN A 432 -18.61 0.98 16.79
N LYS A 433 -18.67 2.29 16.58
CA LYS A 433 -18.81 2.86 15.23
C LYS A 433 -17.59 2.44 14.43
N MET A 434 -17.77 2.09 13.17
CA MET A 434 -16.69 1.50 12.38
C MET A 434 -16.55 2.16 11.01
N VAL A 435 -15.30 2.27 10.55
CA VAL A 435 -14.95 2.54 9.16
C VAL A 435 -14.24 1.30 8.63
N ILE A 436 -14.82 0.66 7.61
CA ILE A 436 -14.10 -0.33 6.81
C ILE A 436 -13.25 0.45 5.82
N LEU A 437 -11.93 0.38 6.01
CA LEU A 437 -10.94 1.05 5.18
C LEU A 437 -10.41 0.07 4.14
N VAL A 438 -10.90 0.18 2.90
CA VAL A 438 -10.55 -0.72 1.81
C VAL A 438 -9.32 -0.20 1.08
N HIS A 439 -8.27 -1.03 0.99
CA HIS A 439 -7.05 -0.66 0.28
C HIS A 439 -7.24 -0.60 -1.25
N GLY A 440 -6.39 0.19 -1.90
CA GLY A 440 -6.31 0.27 -3.37
C GLY A 440 -5.56 -0.92 -3.97
N GLY A 441 -5.32 -0.88 -5.29
CA GLY A 441 -4.67 -1.97 -6.03
C GLY A 441 -5.58 -2.45 -7.16
N PRO A 442 -6.18 -3.65 -7.07
CA PRO A 442 -6.36 -4.46 -5.85
C PRO A 442 -5.22 -5.43 -5.53
N LYS A 443 -4.26 -5.66 -6.45
CA LYS A 443 -3.07 -6.49 -6.18
C LYS A 443 -2.07 -5.76 -5.25
N ALA A 444 -2.53 -5.43 -4.05
CA ALA A 444 -1.80 -4.81 -2.95
C ALA A 444 -2.29 -5.44 -1.64
N ARG A 445 -1.94 -4.86 -0.48
CA ARG A 445 -2.42 -5.31 0.82
C ARG A 445 -2.27 -4.22 1.88
N ASP A 446 -3.06 -4.32 2.94
CA ASP A 446 -2.77 -3.72 4.22
C ASP A 446 -1.67 -4.50 4.96
N ILE A 447 -0.82 -3.76 5.66
CA ILE A 447 0.30 -4.30 6.45
C ILE A 447 0.23 -3.79 7.89
N TYR A 448 0.87 -4.53 8.80
CA TYR A 448 1.04 -4.09 10.17
C TYR A 448 1.86 -2.80 10.24
N GLY A 449 1.58 -1.94 11.24
CA GLY A 449 2.43 -0.80 11.57
C GLY A 449 1.65 0.47 11.88
N PHE A 450 2.38 1.53 12.19
CA PHE A 450 1.78 2.83 12.50
C PHE A 450 1.14 3.41 11.25
N SER A 451 -0.15 3.70 11.34
CA SER A 451 -0.94 4.32 10.28
C SER A 451 -1.54 5.62 10.81
N PRO A 452 -1.17 6.79 10.25
CA PRO A 452 -1.80 8.06 10.60
C PRO A 452 -3.32 8.04 10.39
N LEU A 453 -3.83 7.31 9.39
CA LEU A 453 -5.27 7.14 9.17
C LEU A 453 -5.94 6.36 10.31
N ASN A 454 -5.31 5.28 10.79
CA ASN A 454 -5.87 4.50 11.89
C ASN A 454 -5.87 5.31 13.19
N ALA A 455 -4.74 5.96 13.51
CA ALA A 455 -4.62 6.83 14.70
C ALA A 455 -5.62 7.99 14.67
N TRP A 456 -5.81 8.58 13.48
CA TRP A 456 -6.80 9.63 13.24
C TRP A 456 -8.22 9.13 13.51
N LEU A 457 -8.69 8.11 12.79
CA LEU A 457 -10.06 7.58 12.91
C LEU A 457 -10.36 7.06 14.32
N THR A 458 -9.44 6.32 14.92
CA THR A 458 -9.62 5.74 16.27
C THR A 458 -9.67 6.80 17.36
N SER A 459 -8.89 7.89 17.27
CA SER A 459 -8.99 9.01 18.21
C SER A 459 -10.29 9.81 18.07
N ARG A 460 -11.08 9.57 17.01
CA ARG A 460 -12.41 10.17 16.77
C ARG A 460 -13.56 9.25 17.17
N GLY A 461 -13.24 8.07 17.71
CA GLY A 461 -14.22 7.09 18.19
C GLY A 461 -14.65 6.06 17.15
N TYR A 462 -13.91 5.92 16.04
CA TYR A 462 -14.18 4.91 15.02
C TYR A 462 -13.23 3.73 15.15
N ALA A 463 -13.75 2.51 15.23
CA ALA A 463 -12.98 1.31 14.91
C ALA A 463 -12.62 1.33 13.42
N VAL A 464 -11.44 0.81 13.07
CA VAL A 464 -10.98 0.69 11.68
C VAL A 464 -10.78 -0.79 11.38
N LEU A 465 -11.48 -1.27 10.35
CA LEU A 465 -11.33 -2.62 9.82
C LEU A 465 -10.66 -2.53 8.45
N GLN A 466 -9.58 -3.27 8.28
CA GLN A 466 -8.79 -3.37 7.05
C GLN A 466 -8.75 -4.83 6.64
N VAL A 467 -9.26 -5.16 5.45
CA VAL A 467 -9.44 -6.55 5.01
C VAL A 467 -8.51 -6.81 3.83
N ASN A 468 -7.61 -7.79 3.95
CA ASN A 468 -6.87 -8.30 2.81
C ASN A 468 -7.74 -9.32 2.07
N PHE A 469 -8.69 -8.80 1.28
CA PHE A 469 -9.66 -9.56 0.48
C PHE A 469 -8.99 -10.39 -0.62
N ARG A 470 -9.71 -11.34 -1.24
CA ARG A 470 -9.18 -12.14 -2.35
C ARG A 470 -8.67 -11.23 -3.48
N GLY A 471 -7.47 -11.47 -3.98
CA GLY A 471 -6.76 -10.51 -4.84
C GLY A 471 -5.61 -9.79 -4.14
N SER A 472 -5.60 -9.75 -2.80
CA SER A 472 -4.51 -9.17 -2.04
C SER A 472 -3.21 -9.98 -2.21
N THR A 473 -2.08 -9.29 -2.30
CA THR A 473 -0.76 -9.90 -2.41
C THR A 473 -0.23 -10.31 -1.02
N GLY A 474 0.86 -11.05 -0.97
CA GLY A 474 1.55 -11.41 0.28
C GLY A 474 1.09 -12.71 0.96
N PHE A 475 -0.02 -13.30 0.51
CA PHE A 475 -0.64 -14.50 1.09
C PHE A 475 -0.68 -15.70 0.13
N GLY A 476 0.15 -15.64 -0.92
CA GLY A 476 0.29 -16.67 -1.93
C GLY A 476 -0.46 -16.39 -3.22
N LYS A 477 -0.06 -17.10 -4.27
CA LYS A 477 -0.61 -16.95 -5.62
C LYS A 477 -2.07 -17.41 -5.71
N ARG A 478 -2.51 -18.38 -4.90
CA ARG A 478 -3.92 -18.80 -4.84
C ARG A 478 -4.82 -17.66 -4.38
N LEU A 479 -4.47 -16.98 -3.28
CA LEU A 479 -5.28 -15.84 -2.80
C LEU A 479 -5.22 -14.67 -3.78
N THR A 480 -4.02 -14.34 -4.28
CA THR A 480 -3.84 -13.22 -5.24
C THR A 480 -4.63 -13.48 -6.52
N ASN A 481 -4.58 -14.70 -7.07
CA ASN A 481 -5.27 -15.03 -8.31
C ASN A 481 -6.78 -15.19 -8.13
N ALA A 482 -7.26 -15.47 -6.93
CA ALA A 482 -8.69 -15.57 -6.62
C ALA A 482 -9.45 -14.24 -6.76
N GLY A 483 -8.74 -13.09 -6.88
CA GLY A 483 -9.34 -11.80 -7.21
C GLY A 483 -9.51 -11.51 -8.70
N ASN A 484 -8.88 -12.30 -9.58
CA ASN A 484 -8.97 -12.08 -11.02
C ASN A 484 -10.41 -12.25 -11.50
N GLY A 485 -10.99 -11.20 -12.11
CA GLY A 485 -12.36 -11.19 -12.61
C GLY A 485 -13.44 -11.00 -11.54
N GLU A 486 -13.05 -10.68 -10.31
CA GLU A 486 -13.97 -10.63 -9.16
C GLU A 486 -14.26 -9.20 -8.65
N TRP A 487 -13.81 -8.16 -9.36
CA TRP A 487 -14.20 -6.77 -9.09
C TRP A 487 -15.72 -6.63 -9.14
N GLY A 488 -16.35 -6.07 -8.09
CA GLY A 488 -17.80 -5.96 -7.98
C GLY A 488 -18.53 -7.30 -7.77
N ARG A 489 -17.79 -8.39 -7.51
CA ARG A 489 -18.31 -9.75 -7.29
C ARG A 489 -17.79 -10.30 -5.97
N LYS A 490 -17.07 -11.42 -5.96
CA LYS A 490 -16.67 -12.08 -4.70
C LYS A 490 -15.71 -11.25 -3.86
N MET A 491 -14.94 -10.34 -4.45
CA MET A 491 -14.14 -9.38 -3.68
C MET A 491 -15.01 -8.48 -2.79
N HIS A 492 -16.18 -8.05 -3.30
CA HIS A 492 -17.16 -7.30 -2.50
C HIS A 492 -17.76 -8.19 -1.40
N TYR A 493 -18.01 -9.47 -1.70
CA TYR A 493 -18.51 -10.41 -0.69
C TYR A 493 -17.53 -10.64 0.46
N ASP A 494 -16.22 -10.60 0.21
CA ASP A 494 -15.22 -10.68 1.27
C ASP A 494 -15.34 -9.51 2.25
N ILE A 495 -15.60 -8.30 1.74
CA ILE A 495 -15.84 -7.10 2.57
C ILE A 495 -17.13 -7.25 3.38
N LEU A 496 -18.20 -7.73 2.76
CA LEU A 496 -19.46 -7.99 3.45
C LEU A 496 -19.30 -9.09 4.52
N ASP A 497 -18.56 -10.15 4.24
CA ASP A 497 -18.32 -11.23 5.20
C ASP A 497 -17.48 -10.75 6.39
N ALA A 498 -16.53 -9.85 6.16
CA ALA A 498 -15.80 -9.19 7.23
C ALA A 498 -16.73 -8.29 8.09
N LEU A 499 -17.63 -7.55 7.45
CA LEU A 499 -18.67 -6.78 8.15
C LEU A 499 -19.54 -7.70 9.02
N GLU A 500 -20.08 -8.77 8.44
CA GLU A 500 -20.89 -9.75 9.17
C GLU A 500 -20.14 -10.38 10.34
N PHE A 501 -18.87 -10.72 10.14
CA PHE A 501 -18.00 -11.21 11.21
C PHE A 501 -17.92 -10.21 12.36
N THR A 502 -17.66 -8.93 12.09
CA THR A 502 -17.55 -7.91 13.16
C THR A 502 -18.88 -7.70 13.91
N ILE A 503 -20.01 -7.76 13.22
CA ILE A 503 -21.35 -7.67 13.84
C ILE A 503 -21.60 -8.89 14.73
N ALA A 504 -21.33 -10.10 14.23
CA ALA A 504 -21.53 -11.34 14.97
C ALA A 504 -20.70 -11.42 16.25
N LYS A 505 -19.49 -10.84 16.25
CA LYS A 505 -18.62 -10.74 17.44
C LYS A 505 -18.97 -9.57 18.37
N GLY A 506 -19.96 -8.75 18.03
CA GLY A 506 -20.34 -7.56 18.80
C GLY A 506 -19.29 -6.45 18.75
N ILE A 507 -18.40 -6.45 17.75
CA ILE A 507 -17.36 -5.43 17.55
C ILE A 507 -17.96 -4.17 16.95
N ALA A 508 -18.90 -4.32 16.00
CA ALA A 508 -19.58 -3.21 15.36
C ALA A 508 -21.10 -3.43 15.34
N ASN A 509 -21.84 -2.34 15.20
CA ASN A 509 -23.27 -2.36 14.96
C ASN A 509 -23.55 -2.05 13.49
N ARG A 510 -24.42 -2.83 12.84
CA ARG A 510 -24.69 -2.73 11.39
C ARG A 510 -25.05 -1.31 10.95
N SER A 511 -25.85 -0.60 11.74
CA SER A 511 -26.30 0.75 11.41
C SER A 511 -25.23 1.82 11.59
N GLU A 512 -24.04 1.47 12.11
CA GLU A 512 -22.98 2.40 12.50
C GLU A 512 -21.65 2.07 11.79
N VAL A 513 -21.72 1.51 10.58
CA VAL A 513 -20.55 1.21 9.74
C VAL A 513 -20.53 2.07 8.48
N ALA A 514 -19.44 2.79 8.27
CA ALA A 514 -19.10 3.43 7.00
C ALA A 514 -18.07 2.61 6.23
N ILE A 515 -18.03 2.79 4.90
CA ILE A 515 -17.00 2.23 4.03
C ILE A 515 -16.22 3.36 3.36
N MET A 516 -14.90 3.23 3.28
CA MET A 516 -14.04 4.25 2.71
C MET A 516 -12.84 3.60 2.03
N GLY A 517 -12.41 4.12 0.89
CA GLY A 517 -11.22 3.59 0.22
C GLY A 517 -10.72 4.46 -0.93
N GLY A 518 -9.49 4.17 -1.36
CA GLY A 518 -8.82 4.87 -2.46
C GLY A 518 -8.62 3.98 -3.68
N SER A 519 -8.74 4.52 -4.90
CA SER A 519 -8.51 3.76 -6.14
C SER A 519 -9.46 2.56 -6.25
N TYR A 520 -8.96 1.31 -6.29
CA TYR A 520 -9.84 0.12 -6.15
C TYR A 520 -10.76 0.20 -4.91
N GLY A 521 -10.26 0.66 -3.76
CA GLY A 521 -11.08 0.84 -2.56
C GLY A 521 -12.16 1.92 -2.72
N GLY A 522 -11.94 2.90 -3.60
CA GLY A 522 -12.93 3.88 -4.01
C GLY A 522 -14.02 3.25 -4.88
N TYR A 523 -13.62 2.46 -5.89
CA TYR A 523 -14.54 1.63 -6.67
C TYR A 523 -15.36 0.69 -5.78
N GLU A 524 -14.74 0.02 -4.82
CA GLU A 524 -15.40 -0.87 -3.86
C GLU A 524 -16.39 -0.09 -2.98
N THR A 525 -16.07 1.15 -2.62
CA THR A 525 -17.01 2.04 -1.92
C THR A 525 -18.23 2.38 -2.80
N LEU A 526 -18.02 2.67 -4.09
CA LEU A 526 -19.10 2.90 -5.05
C LEU A 526 -19.95 1.66 -5.29
N VAL A 527 -19.34 0.47 -5.41
CA VAL A 527 -20.02 -0.83 -5.47
C VAL A 527 -20.88 -1.04 -4.23
N ALA A 528 -20.32 -0.84 -3.03
CA ALA A 528 -21.06 -1.02 -1.79
C ALA A 528 -22.31 -0.12 -1.71
N LEU A 529 -22.19 1.14 -2.14
CA LEU A 529 -23.30 2.08 -2.09
C LEU A 529 -24.34 1.90 -3.21
N THR A 530 -24.00 1.18 -4.28
CA THR A 530 -24.90 0.94 -5.41
C THR A 530 -25.50 -0.46 -5.39
N PHE A 531 -24.69 -1.50 -5.16
CA PHE A 531 -25.09 -2.91 -5.26
C PHE A 531 -25.63 -3.43 -3.93
N THR A 532 -25.15 -2.89 -2.80
CA THR A 532 -25.63 -3.21 -1.45
C THR A 532 -26.00 -1.95 -0.65
N PRO A 533 -26.92 -1.11 -1.17
CA PRO A 533 -27.16 0.25 -0.68
C PRO A 533 -27.68 0.35 0.77
N ASP A 534 -28.06 -0.78 1.37
CA ASP A 534 -28.55 -0.88 2.75
C ASP A 534 -27.51 -1.45 3.73
N ALA A 535 -26.33 -1.89 3.26
CA ALA A 535 -25.30 -2.53 4.08
C ALA A 535 -24.50 -1.54 4.94
N PHE A 536 -24.34 -0.30 4.47
CA PHE A 536 -23.52 0.74 5.11
C PHE A 536 -24.35 1.99 5.44
N ALA A 537 -23.91 2.75 6.43
CA ALA A 537 -24.54 4.01 6.83
C ALA A 537 -24.21 5.15 5.86
N CYS A 538 -22.98 5.16 5.32
CA CYS A 538 -22.47 6.10 4.32
C CYS A 538 -21.17 5.57 3.71
N GLY A 539 -20.68 6.23 2.65
CA GLY A 539 -19.40 5.89 2.04
C GLY A 539 -18.60 7.08 1.53
N ILE A 540 -17.28 6.92 1.49
CA ILE A 540 -16.31 7.91 1.01
C ILE A 540 -15.43 7.29 -0.06
N ASP A 541 -15.65 7.70 -1.30
CA ASP A 541 -14.84 7.34 -2.46
C ASP A 541 -13.71 8.36 -2.66
N ILE A 542 -12.48 7.86 -2.76
CA ILE A 542 -11.28 8.64 -3.06
C ILE A 542 -10.67 8.11 -4.37
N VAL A 543 -10.70 8.92 -5.44
CA VAL A 543 -10.16 8.59 -6.78
C VAL A 543 -10.57 7.19 -7.29
N GLY A 544 -11.80 6.75 -7.02
CA GLY A 544 -12.32 5.47 -7.45
C GLY A 544 -12.86 5.49 -8.88
N PRO A 545 -12.56 4.47 -9.72
CA PRO A 545 -13.21 4.35 -11.01
C PRO A 545 -14.69 4.00 -10.82
N SER A 546 -15.56 4.67 -11.56
CA SER A 546 -17.02 4.45 -11.53
C SER A 546 -17.50 3.58 -12.69
N ASN A 547 -16.71 3.53 -13.76
CA ASN A 547 -17.00 2.80 -14.98
C ASN A 547 -15.76 2.06 -15.46
N LEU A 548 -15.83 0.73 -15.43
CA LEU A 548 -14.74 -0.15 -15.81
C LEU A 548 -14.44 -0.13 -17.31
N VAL A 549 -15.40 0.31 -18.15
CA VAL A 549 -15.18 0.53 -19.58
C VAL A 549 -14.26 1.72 -19.79
N SER A 550 -14.63 2.91 -19.29
CA SER A 550 -13.80 4.11 -19.45
C SER A 550 -12.46 4.02 -18.71
N LEU A 551 -12.38 3.24 -17.62
CA LEU A 551 -11.10 2.87 -17.00
C LEU A 551 -10.16 2.16 -17.99
N MET A 552 -10.67 1.16 -18.72
CA MET A 552 -9.88 0.43 -19.73
C MET A 552 -9.50 1.31 -20.92
N GLU A 553 -10.36 2.23 -21.34
CA GLU A 553 -10.06 3.20 -22.40
C GLU A 553 -8.98 4.21 -22.00
N ALA A 554 -8.89 4.53 -20.70
CA ALA A 554 -8.00 5.55 -20.16
C ALA A 554 -6.62 5.04 -19.71
N VAL A 555 -6.31 3.76 -19.95
CA VAL A 555 -5.05 3.13 -19.51
C VAL A 555 -3.84 3.95 -19.99
N PRO A 556 -2.95 4.41 -19.08
CA PRO A 556 -1.76 5.15 -19.44
C PRO A 556 -0.89 4.37 -20.45
N PRO A 557 -0.25 5.04 -21.44
CA PRO A 557 0.56 4.35 -22.44
C PRO A 557 1.62 3.42 -21.84
N TYR A 558 2.29 3.83 -20.76
CA TYR A 558 3.34 3.06 -20.08
C TYR A 558 2.83 1.81 -19.32
N TRP A 559 1.52 1.57 -19.28
CA TRP A 559 0.90 0.34 -18.78
C TRP A 559 0.60 -0.67 -19.88
N ARG A 560 0.71 -0.31 -21.16
CA ARG A 560 0.36 -1.19 -22.29
C ARG A 560 1.14 -2.50 -22.32
N GLY A 561 2.38 -2.49 -21.81
CA GLY A 561 3.18 -3.72 -21.67
C GLY A 561 2.65 -4.72 -20.63
N PHE A 562 1.62 -4.36 -19.88
CA PHE A 562 0.95 -5.17 -18.85
C PHE A 562 -0.57 -5.25 -19.07
N TYR A 563 -1.04 -5.02 -20.31
CA TYR A 563 -2.47 -4.95 -20.62
C TYR A 563 -3.20 -6.28 -20.35
N GLN A 564 -2.59 -7.42 -20.61
CA GLN A 564 -3.25 -8.71 -20.39
C GLN A 564 -3.40 -9.00 -18.89
N ASP A 565 -2.46 -8.55 -18.05
CA ASP A 565 -2.63 -8.63 -16.60
C ASP A 565 -3.84 -7.80 -16.12
N LEU A 566 -4.05 -6.61 -16.70
CA LEU A 566 -5.22 -5.78 -16.42
C LEU A 566 -6.52 -6.45 -16.89
N VAL A 567 -6.56 -6.98 -18.11
CA VAL A 567 -7.71 -7.75 -18.64
C VAL A 567 -8.04 -8.91 -17.72
N LYS A 568 -7.03 -9.69 -17.29
CA LYS A 568 -7.22 -10.82 -16.37
C LYS A 568 -7.72 -10.37 -15.01
N MET A 569 -7.17 -9.28 -14.48
CA MET A 569 -7.55 -8.72 -13.18
C MET A 569 -9.01 -8.26 -13.19
N LEU A 570 -9.45 -7.58 -14.25
CA LEU A 570 -10.84 -7.17 -14.42
C LEU A 570 -11.75 -8.33 -14.86
N GLY A 571 -11.20 -9.37 -15.48
CA GLY A 571 -11.91 -10.55 -15.99
C GLY A 571 -12.68 -10.33 -17.28
N ALA A 572 -12.36 -9.27 -18.02
CA ALA A 572 -13.01 -8.91 -19.27
C ALA A 572 -12.11 -7.98 -20.10
N ASP A 573 -12.15 -8.14 -21.42
CA ASP A 573 -11.48 -7.26 -22.36
C ASP A 573 -12.51 -6.32 -23.00
N ILE A 574 -12.19 -5.03 -23.07
CA ILE A 574 -13.03 -4.03 -23.72
C ILE A 574 -13.11 -4.25 -25.25
N THR A 575 -12.22 -5.06 -25.84
CA THR A 575 -12.22 -5.30 -27.29
C THR A 575 -13.35 -6.23 -27.77
N SER A 576 -13.97 -7.02 -26.87
CA SER A 576 -15.13 -7.87 -27.20
C SER A 576 -16.44 -7.29 -26.66
N GLU A 577 -17.56 -7.61 -27.32
CA GLU A 577 -18.87 -7.15 -26.87
C GLU A 577 -19.25 -7.78 -25.51
N GLU A 578 -19.04 -9.09 -25.34
CA GLU A 578 -19.30 -9.74 -24.04
C GLU A 578 -18.43 -9.16 -22.92
N GLY A 579 -17.19 -8.78 -23.25
CA GLY A 579 -16.29 -8.16 -22.30
C GLY A 579 -16.76 -6.76 -21.88
N LYS A 580 -17.22 -5.93 -22.83
CA LYS A 580 -17.86 -4.65 -22.52
C LYS A 580 -19.10 -4.82 -21.65
N GLU A 581 -20.01 -5.72 -21.99
CA GLU A 581 -21.20 -6.01 -21.19
C GLU A 581 -20.85 -6.48 -19.77
N SER A 582 -19.83 -7.33 -19.63
CA SER A 582 -19.31 -7.78 -18.34
C SER A 582 -18.71 -6.64 -17.51
N LEU A 583 -18.04 -5.66 -18.13
CA LEU A 583 -17.54 -4.46 -17.46
C LEU A 583 -18.69 -3.52 -17.05
N ILE A 584 -19.67 -3.30 -17.93
CA ILE A 584 -20.85 -2.46 -17.67
C ILE A 584 -21.66 -3.00 -16.49
N SER A 585 -21.95 -4.30 -16.46
CA SER A 585 -22.72 -4.94 -15.38
C SER A 585 -22.08 -4.85 -13.99
N ARG A 586 -20.79 -4.47 -13.92
CA ARG A 586 -20.03 -4.31 -12.68
C ARG A 586 -19.58 -2.88 -12.44
N SER A 587 -20.04 -1.94 -13.27
CA SER A 587 -19.68 -0.53 -13.17
C SER A 587 -20.72 0.21 -12.34
N PRO A 588 -20.37 0.74 -11.15
CA PRO A 588 -21.31 1.46 -10.28
C PRO A 588 -22.08 2.58 -10.98
N LEU A 589 -21.48 3.23 -11.99
CA LEU A 589 -22.11 4.29 -12.78
C LEU A 589 -23.53 3.95 -13.27
N PHE A 590 -23.75 2.72 -13.74
CA PHE A 590 -25.04 2.30 -14.29
C PHE A 590 -26.07 1.92 -13.22
N TYR A 591 -25.70 2.02 -11.95
CA TYR A 591 -26.53 1.71 -10.77
C TYR A 591 -26.59 2.90 -9.81
N ALA A 592 -26.18 4.10 -10.26
CA ALA A 592 -26.11 5.29 -9.42
C ALA A 592 -27.47 5.71 -8.83
N ASP A 593 -28.58 5.37 -9.49
CA ASP A 593 -29.95 5.58 -9.03
C ASP A 593 -30.31 4.73 -7.79
N GLN A 594 -29.54 3.67 -7.51
CA GLN A 594 -29.75 2.80 -6.36
C GLN A 594 -29.12 3.34 -5.07
N VAL A 595 -28.33 4.41 -5.13
CA VAL A 595 -27.68 4.98 -3.95
C VAL A 595 -28.73 5.58 -3.00
N LYS A 596 -28.78 5.03 -1.78
CA LYS A 596 -29.73 5.46 -0.71
C LYS A 596 -29.05 6.21 0.44
N LYS A 597 -27.73 6.15 0.53
CA LYS A 597 -26.95 6.58 1.69
C LYS A 597 -26.08 7.80 1.33
N PRO A 598 -25.71 8.64 2.32
CA PRO A 598 -24.80 9.73 2.09
C PRO A 598 -23.49 9.24 1.45
N ILE A 599 -23.02 9.99 0.46
CA ILE A 599 -21.78 9.70 -0.27
C ILE A 599 -20.92 10.95 -0.40
N MET A 600 -19.62 10.77 -0.16
CA MET A 600 -18.58 11.74 -0.47
C MET A 600 -17.66 11.19 -1.56
N ILE A 601 -17.29 12.04 -2.50
CA ILE A 601 -16.36 11.74 -3.60
C ILE A 601 -15.23 12.76 -3.56
N MET A 602 -13.99 12.31 -3.68
CA MET A 602 -12.80 13.15 -3.65
C MET A 602 -11.87 12.81 -4.81
N GLN A 603 -11.50 13.79 -5.61
CA GLN A 603 -10.75 13.58 -6.86
C GLN A 603 -9.60 14.57 -7.03
N GLY A 604 -8.44 14.10 -7.50
CA GLY A 604 -7.39 14.97 -8.03
C GLY A 604 -7.58 15.22 -9.52
N ALA A 605 -7.45 16.46 -9.97
CA ALA A 605 -7.70 16.85 -11.36
C ALA A 605 -6.63 16.30 -12.34
N ASN A 606 -5.40 16.09 -11.86
CA ASN A 606 -4.27 15.65 -12.67
C ASN A 606 -4.07 14.12 -12.68
N ASP A 607 -5.04 13.36 -12.17
CA ASP A 607 -4.93 11.90 -12.02
C ASP A 607 -4.69 11.21 -13.37
N PRO A 608 -3.53 10.55 -13.57
CA PRO A 608 -3.25 9.90 -14.83
C PRO A 608 -3.92 8.53 -14.94
N ARG A 609 -4.32 7.91 -13.82
CA ARG A 609 -4.78 6.52 -13.70
C ARG A 609 -6.31 6.42 -13.72
N VAL A 610 -6.96 7.15 -12.82
CA VAL A 610 -8.42 7.25 -12.70
C VAL A 610 -8.80 8.69 -12.99
N LYS A 611 -9.08 8.97 -14.27
CA LYS A 611 -9.30 10.34 -14.75
C LYS A 611 -10.42 11.03 -13.96
N GLN A 612 -10.31 12.34 -13.78
CA GLN A 612 -11.37 13.15 -13.16
C GLN A 612 -12.77 12.88 -13.74
N ALA A 613 -12.83 12.57 -15.03
CA ALA A 613 -14.05 12.17 -15.73
C ALA A 613 -14.82 11.03 -15.05
N GLU A 614 -14.15 10.11 -14.35
CA GLU A 614 -14.76 9.04 -13.55
C GLU A 614 -15.62 9.58 -12.41
N SER A 615 -15.05 10.47 -11.60
CA SER A 615 -15.81 11.13 -10.53
C SER A 615 -16.92 12.02 -11.10
N ASP A 616 -16.62 12.78 -12.15
CA ASP A 616 -17.57 13.74 -12.73
C ASP A 616 -18.82 13.04 -13.33
N GLN A 617 -18.64 11.91 -14.02
CA GLN A 617 -19.77 11.16 -14.62
C GLN A 617 -20.68 10.55 -13.54
N PHE A 618 -20.11 10.02 -12.46
CA PHE A 618 -20.89 9.46 -11.35
C PHE A 618 -21.65 10.55 -10.59
N VAL A 619 -21.00 11.68 -10.27
CA VAL A 619 -21.64 12.84 -9.64
C VAL A 619 -22.79 13.36 -10.50
N LYS A 620 -22.61 13.41 -11.83
CA LYS A 620 -23.68 13.79 -12.76
C LYS A 620 -24.86 12.80 -12.70
N ALA A 621 -24.60 11.50 -12.66
CA ALA A 621 -25.64 10.48 -12.55
C ALA A 621 -26.44 10.60 -11.23
N LEU A 622 -25.76 10.83 -10.10
CA LEU A 622 -26.42 11.07 -8.81
C LEU A 622 -27.31 12.32 -8.84
N LYS A 623 -26.81 13.43 -9.40
CA LYS A 623 -27.56 14.69 -9.52
C LYS A 623 -28.81 14.53 -10.38
N THR A 624 -28.72 13.81 -11.52
CA THR A 624 -29.88 13.51 -12.37
C THR A 624 -30.96 12.74 -11.62
N ASN A 625 -30.57 11.87 -10.68
CA ASN A 625 -31.48 11.11 -9.83
C ASN A 625 -31.87 11.83 -8.53
N ASN A 626 -31.52 13.12 -8.37
CA ASN A 626 -31.78 13.93 -7.17
C ASN A 626 -31.17 13.35 -5.87
N ILE A 627 -30.09 12.58 -6.00
CA ILE A 627 -29.35 12.01 -4.88
C ILE A 627 -28.28 13.01 -4.43
N PRO A 628 -28.30 13.48 -3.17
CA PRO A 628 -27.27 14.41 -2.67
C PRO A 628 -25.89 13.76 -2.63
N VAL A 629 -24.87 14.52 -3.05
CA VAL A 629 -23.47 14.08 -3.04
C VAL A 629 -22.55 15.21 -2.61
N THR A 630 -21.62 14.88 -1.70
CA THR A 630 -20.52 15.77 -1.38
C THR A 630 -19.37 15.50 -2.35
N TYR A 631 -18.98 16.47 -3.16
CA TYR A 631 -17.90 16.30 -4.14
C TYR A 631 -16.80 17.34 -3.92
N VAL A 632 -15.58 16.87 -3.69
CA VAL A 632 -14.40 17.72 -3.47
C VAL A 632 -13.36 17.45 -4.56
N LEU A 633 -13.03 18.48 -5.34
CA LEU A 633 -12.02 18.42 -6.39
C LEU A 633 -10.74 19.12 -5.92
N TYR A 634 -9.58 18.51 -6.16
CA TYR A 634 -8.25 19.06 -5.88
C TYR A 634 -7.54 19.39 -7.21
N PRO A 635 -7.53 20.65 -7.65
CA PRO A 635 -7.00 21.05 -8.96
C PRO A 635 -5.50 20.78 -9.16
N ASP A 636 -4.74 20.71 -8.09
CA ASP A 636 -3.27 20.63 -8.11
C ASP A 636 -2.74 19.29 -7.55
N GLU A 637 -3.56 18.24 -7.60
CA GLU A 637 -3.25 16.88 -7.14
C GLU A 637 -3.63 15.84 -8.21
N GLY A 638 -3.03 14.65 -8.13
CA GLY A 638 -3.25 13.53 -9.06
C GLY A 638 -4.00 12.36 -8.42
N HIS A 639 -3.47 11.13 -8.57
CA HIS A 639 -4.06 9.89 -8.02
C HIS A 639 -3.96 9.74 -6.49
N GLY A 640 -3.76 10.84 -5.79
CA GLY A 640 -3.58 10.93 -4.35
C GLY A 640 -3.21 12.37 -3.97
N PHE A 641 -3.33 12.70 -2.69
CA PHE A 641 -3.15 14.07 -2.19
C PHE A 641 -1.85 14.17 -1.41
N ARG A 642 -0.79 14.67 -2.06
CA ARG A 642 0.57 14.68 -1.52
C ARG A 642 0.92 15.95 -0.78
N LYS A 643 0.29 17.08 -1.12
CA LYS A 643 0.56 18.37 -0.48
C LYS A 643 -0.12 18.37 0.89
N SER A 644 0.64 18.66 1.95
CA SER A 644 0.15 18.62 3.34
C SER A 644 -1.11 19.45 3.54
N LYS A 645 -1.18 20.67 2.96
CA LYS A 645 -2.39 21.51 2.97
C LYS A 645 -3.65 20.80 2.44
N ASN A 646 -3.51 20.02 1.35
CA ASN A 646 -4.60 19.29 0.72
C ASN A 646 -4.92 18.01 1.50
N GLN A 647 -3.91 17.35 2.06
CA GLN A 647 -4.09 16.21 2.94
C GLN A 647 -4.87 16.59 4.23
N LEU A 648 -4.54 17.74 4.83
CA LEU A 648 -5.25 18.28 5.99
C LEU A 648 -6.70 18.65 5.66
N ALA A 649 -6.93 19.34 4.54
CA ALA A 649 -8.28 19.66 4.07
C ALA A 649 -9.10 18.39 3.79
N LYS A 650 -8.49 17.39 3.13
CA LYS A 650 -9.11 16.08 2.87
C LYS A 650 -9.59 15.44 4.16
N CYS A 651 -8.71 15.35 5.16
CA CYS A 651 -9.09 14.83 6.47
C CYS A 651 -10.19 15.68 7.11
N GLY A 652 -10.13 17.02 7.04
CA GLY A 652 -11.20 17.89 7.51
C GLY A 652 -12.57 17.59 6.92
N PHE A 653 -12.64 17.43 5.59
CA PHE A 653 -13.88 17.04 4.89
C PHE A 653 -14.40 15.68 5.35
N ILE A 654 -13.54 14.65 5.32
CA ILE A 654 -13.92 13.28 5.68
C ILE A 654 -14.39 13.21 7.14
N GLU A 655 -13.68 13.84 8.05
CA GLU A 655 -14.02 13.84 9.47
C GLU A 655 -15.38 14.49 9.73
N HIS A 656 -15.62 15.65 9.11
CA HIS A 656 -16.89 16.34 9.19
C HIS A 656 -18.03 15.47 8.64
N PHE A 657 -17.81 14.85 7.48
CA PHE A 657 -18.78 13.94 6.84
C PHE A 657 -19.10 12.72 7.72
N LEU A 658 -18.08 12.05 8.26
CA LEU A 658 -18.25 10.91 9.17
C LEU A 658 -18.98 11.34 10.45
N SER A 659 -18.67 12.52 11.00
CA SER A 659 -19.37 13.03 12.18
C SER A 659 -20.85 13.32 11.90
N GLN A 660 -21.24 13.74 10.69
CA GLN A 660 -22.66 13.90 10.33
C GLN A 660 -23.35 12.54 10.11
N CYS A 661 -22.64 11.57 9.53
CA CYS A 661 -23.16 10.25 9.21
C CYS A 661 -23.29 9.32 10.43
N LEU A 662 -22.19 9.10 11.14
CA LEU A 662 -22.07 8.14 12.24
C LEU A 662 -22.10 8.85 13.61
N GLY A 663 -21.86 10.17 13.65
CA GLY A 663 -21.45 10.86 14.88
C GLY A 663 -20.03 10.46 15.29
N GLY A 664 -19.48 11.11 16.32
CA GLY A 664 -18.09 10.88 16.74
C GLY A 664 -17.49 12.19 17.18
N ALA A 665 -16.29 12.13 17.77
CA ALA A 665 -15.56 13.36 18.05
C ALA A 665 -15.01 13.92 16.73
N TYR A 666 -14.95 15.24 16.59
CA TYR A 666 -14.25 15.84 15.46
C TYR A 666 -13.55 17.15 15.83
N GLU A 667 -12.44 17.41 15.17
CA GLU A 667 -11.76 18.70 15.17
C GLU A 667 -12.52 19.65 14.21
N PRO A 668 -13.01 20.82 14.66
CA PRO A 668 -13.71 21.78 13.81
C PRO A 668 -12.96 22.08 12.51
N PHE A 669 -13.71 22.18 11.42
CA PHE A 669 -13.15 22.39 10.08
C PHE A 669 -14.05 23.35 9.30
N HIS A 670 -13.43 24.21 8.50
CA HIS A 670 -14.12 25.04 7.51
C HIS A 670 -13.35 25.02 6.18
N VAL A 671 -14.11 25.15 5.08
CA VAL A 671 -13.53 25.19 3.73
C VAL A 671 -12.54 26.35 3.63
N GLY A 672 -11.33 26.08 3.14
CA GLY A 672 -10.26 27.06 3.00
C GLY A 672 -9.28 27.17 4.18
N GLN A 673 -9.55 26.52 5.32
CA GLN A 673 -8.75 26.64 6.57
C GLN A 673 -7.23 26.51 6.37
N TYR A 674 -6.78 25.55 5.56
CA TYR A 674 -5.36 25.24 5.39
C TYR A 674 -4.73 25.85 4.13
N ASN A 675 -5.36 26.87 3.52
CA ASN A 675 -4.96 27.39 2.20
C ASN A 675 -4.88 26.29 1.12
N SER A 676 -5.72 25.26 1.28
CA SER A 676 -5.86 24.16 0.33
C SER A 676 -6.51 24.64 -0.95
N THR A 677 -6.16 24.03 -2.06
CA THR A 677 -6.78 24.24 -3.37
C THR A 677 -8.12 23.51 -3.52
N ALA A 678 -8.53 22.73 -2.51
CA ALA A 678 -9.75 21.93 -2.53
C ALA A 678 -10.97 22.79 -2.86
N ILE A 679 -11.72 22.37 -3.88
CA ILE A 679 -12.97 22.99 -4.32
C ILE A 679 -14.11 22.07 -3.93
N LEU A 680 -14.96 22.51 -2.99
CA LEU A 680 -16.23 21.86 -2.70
C LEU A 680 -17.22 22.14 -3.85
N LYS A 681 -17.38 21.19 -4.77
CA LYS A 681 -18.22 21.29 -5.98
C LYS A 681 -19.70 21.08 -5.67
N SER A 682 -20.02 20.30 -4.64
CA SER A 682 -21.35 20.15 -4.06
C SER A 682 -21.25 19.63 -2.64
N ASP A 683 -22.21 19.99 -1.80
CA ASP A 683 -22.33 19.51 -0.43
C ASP A 683 -23.63 18.71 -0.29
N GLY A 684 -23.50 17.41 -0.01
CA GLY A 684 -24.64 16.51 0.13
C GLY A 684 -25.40 16.68 1.45
N TYR A 685 -24.81 17.36 2.44
CA TYR A 685 -25.41 17.66 3.74
C TYR A 685 -25.98 19.08 3.84
N ALA A 686 -25.71 19.95 2.86
CA ALA A 686 -26.26 21.30 2.85
C ALA A 686 -27.80 21.26 2.86
N PRO A 687 -28.46 22.13 3.66
CA PRO A 687 -29.91 22.24 3.64
C PRO A 687 -30.39 22.53 2.22
N LYS A 688 -31.33 21.73 1.70
CA LYS A 688 -31.98 22.07 0.43
C LYS A 688 -32.61 23.47 0.57
N PRO A 689 -32.38 24.43 -0.34
CA PRO A 689 -33.13 25.67 -0.33
C PRO A 689 -34.62 25.33 -0.37
N LEU A 690 -35.39 25.90 0.56
CA LEU A 690 -36.83 25.72 0.66
C LEU A 690 -37.47 26.11 -0.69
N SER A 691 -37.85 25.11 -1.49
CA SER A 691 -38.69 25.32 -2.66
C SER A 691 -40.09 25.65 -2.16
N THR A 692 -40.46 26.92 -2.21
CA THR A 692 -41.81 27.42 -1.92
C THR A 692 -42.76 27.03 -3.05
N THR A 693 -43.18 25.76 -3.09
CA THR A 693 -44.35 25.30 -3.84
C THR A 693 -44.81 23.96 -3.28
N LEU A 694 -45.57 24.01 -2.18
CA LEU A 694 -46.35 22.86 -1.70
C LEU A 694 -47.68 22.83 -2.47
N THR A 695 -47.85 21.90 -3.39
CA THR A 695 -49.17 21.39 -3.77
C THR A 695 -49.44 20.13 -2.94
N PRO A 696 -50.60 20.01 -2.28
CA PRO A 696 -50.89 18.88 -1.41
C PRO A 696 -51.27 17.67 -2.26
N THR A 697 -50.43 16.63 -2.28
CA THR A 697 -50.80 15.30 -2.73
C THR A 697 -51.07 14.40 -1.54
N THR A 698 -52.26 13.80 -1.56
CA THR A 698 -52.78 12.84 -0.59
C THR A 698 -51.93 11.57 -0.58
N VAL A 699 -51.52 11.15 0.63
CA VAL A 699 -50.81 9.88 0.86
C VAL A 699 -51.84 8.76 1.02
N PRO A 700 -51.79 7.65 0.26
CA PRO A 700 -52.58 6.48 0.56
C PRO A 700 -51.95 5.70 1.73
N VAL A 701 -52.76 5.41 2.74
CA VAL A 701 -52.43 4.52 3.85
C VAL A 701 -52.38 3.09 3.33
N PHE A 702 -51.18 2.49 3.25
CA PHE A 702 -51.03 1.06 3.02
C PHE A 702 -50.84 0.33 4.34
N TYR A 703 -51.77 -0.59 4.61
CA TYR A 703 -51.79 -1.54 5.72
C TYR A 703 -50.66 -2.57 5.52
N ARG A 704 -49.77 -2.74 6.51
CA ARG A 704 -48.78 -3.83 6.55
C ARG A 704 -49.43 -5.10 7.11
N PRO A 705 -49.38 -6.27 6.44
CA PRO A 705 -49.60 -7.53 7.11
C PRO A 705 -48.35 -7.96 7.89
N LEU A 706 -48.57 -8.58 9.05
CA LEU A 706 -47.56 -9.27 9.85
C LEU A 706 -47.01 -10.46 9.05
N LEU A 707 -45.71 -10.46 8.74
CA LEU A 707 -45.03 -11.62 8.16
C LEU A 707 -44.60 -12.58 9.27
N ASN A 708 -45.06 -13.82 9.13
CA ASN A 708 -44.75 -14.97 9.97
C ASN A 708 -43.25 -15.30 9.98
N ARG A 709 -42.79 -15.80 11.13
CA ARG A 709 -41.47 -16.40 11.34
C ARG A 709 -41.16 -17.45 10.25
N PHE A 710 -40.09 -17.24 9.49
CA PHE A 710 -39.49 -18.33 8.72
C PHE A 710 -38.77 -19.28 9.68
N GLN A 711 -39.30 -20.50 9.80
CA GLN A 711 -38.55 -21.64 10.33
C GLN A 711 -37.48 -22.03 9.32
N VAL A 712 -36.23 -22.05 9.76
CA VAL A 712 -35.10 -22.63 9.04
C VAL A 712 -35.29 -24.16 9.04
N GLN A 713 -35.56 -24.74 7.87
CA GLN A 713 -35.47 -26.19 7.68
C GLN A 713 -34.00 -26.60 7.67
N GLN A 714 -33.60 -27.45 8.62
CA GLN A 714 -32.31 -28.14 8.59
C GLN A 714 -32.30 -29.21 7.48
N PRO A 715 -31.21 -29.39 6.73
CA PRO A 715 -31.06 -30.54 5.84
C PRO A 715 -30.76 -31.81 6.65
N ARG A 716 -31.43 -32.92 6.27
CA ARG A 716 -31.21 -34.27 6.84
C ARG A 716 -29.86 -34.84 6.38
N PRO A 717 -29.21 -35.69 7.21
CA PRO A 717 -27.92 -36.28 6.89
C PRO A 717 -28.06 -37.45 5.89
N THR A 718 -27.20 -37.46 4.87
CA THR A 718 -26.98 -38.61 3.99
C THR A 718 -25.96 -39.56 4.61
N ASN A 719 -26.35 -40.84 4.70
CA ASN A 719 -25.54 -41.94 5.20
C ASN A 719 -24.28 -42.14 4.35
N VAL A 720 -23.10 -42.13 4.98
CA VAL A 720 -21.86 -42.64 4.41
C VAL A 720 -21.36 -43.80 5.29
N VAL A 721 -21.14 -44.93 4.62
CA VAL A 721 -20.75 -46.23 5.15
C VAL A 721 -19.28 -46.23 5.57
N PHE A 722 -18.99 -46.66 6.79
CA PHE A 722 -17.63 -46.92 7.28
C PHE A 722 -17.12 -48.29 6.80
N ARG A 723 -15.88 -48.35 6.29
CA ARG A 723 -15.07 -49.58 6.20
C ARG A 723 -13.80 -49.41 7.04
N PRO A 724 -13.40 -50.41 7.87
CA PRO A 724 -12.21 -50.32 8.70
C PRO A 724 -10.98 -50.84 7.95
N ILE A 725 -9.82 -50.23 8.20
CA ILE A 725 -8.50 -50.77 7.80
C ILE A 725 -7.80 -51.24 9.07
N ASN A 726 -7.55 -52.55 9.14
CA ASN A 726 -6.71 -53.19 10.14
C ASN A 726 -5.23 -53.15 9.74
N ALA A 727 -4.38 -53.22 10.76
CA ALA A 727 -2.93 -53.27 10.78
C ALA A 727 -2.30 -54.47 10.04
N PHE A 728 -0.98 -54.36 9.73
CA PHE A 728 0.14 -55.35 9.80
C PHE A 728 1.31 -54.77 8.95
N ALA A 729 2.47 -54.39 9.52
CA ALA A 729 3.62 -55.18 9.97
C ALA A 729 4.51 -55.80 8.84
N HIS A 730 5.68 -55.16 8.65
CA HIS A 730 7.03 -55.73 8.45
C HIS A 730 7.55 -56.30 7.09
N PRO A 731 8.90 -56.36 6.90
CA PRO A 731 9.63 -55.99 5.67
C PRO A 731 10.38 -57.16 5.01
N ILE A 732 10.95 -56.99 3.81
CA ILE A 732 11.97 -57.91 3.26
C ILE A 732 13.04 -57.16 2.44
N PHE A 733 14.31 -57.32 2.85
CA PHE A 733 15.56 -57.04 2.11
C PHE A 733 15.92 -58.22 1.16
N PRO A 734 16.86 -58.06 0.20
CA PRO A 734 17.01 -58.87 -1.01
C PRO A 734 18.03 -60.03 -0.87
N GLN A 735 18.01 -60.97 -1.82
CA GLN A 735 19.21 -61.69 -2.28
C GLN A 735 19.12 -62.13 -3.76
N HIS A 736 20.20 -61.79 -4.47
CA HIS A 736 20.93 -62.43 -5.57
C HIS A 736 20.28 -62.79 -6.92
N GLY A 737 20.88 -62.14 -7.94
CA GLY A 737 21.02 -62.54 -9.35
C GLY A 737 22.07 -61.64 -9.98
#